data_AF-A0AAE0MQY2-F1
#
_entry.id   AF-A0AAE0MQY2-F1
#
_cell.length_a   1.000
_cell.length_b   1.000
_cell.length_c   1.000
_cell.angle_alpha   90.00
_cell.angle_beta   90.00
_cell.angle_gamma   90.00
#
_symmetry.space_group_name_H-M   'P 1'
#
loop_
_entity.id
_entity.type
_entity.pdbx_description
1 polymer ?
#
loop_
_entity_poly.entity_id
_entity_poly.type
_entity_poly.pdbx_seq_one_letter_code
_entity_poly.pdbx_strand_id
1 'polypeptide(L)'
;MATTTYDTIIFDLGDVLFDWDEPKNVASLAALPKGAMREMMNSTTWYDLDRGLLPAEEAYKIMGEELNIEASLAIDAAACSLRWAELLAAKPGLKVYAMSNISKEHFEYIRTLPFPWEAFTRVFTSAAAGMRKPDLCFYQYVINETGCDPSRTIFLDDRTENIVAARSFGIRGEVVTENERTKEGRIYRFLRNVVLGDPIALAEAFLHSESGKLDSIYSEKGVIFKDNFAQLLIWGLTDMEDIIYLLWPDGTRWKGTSRCSSPDDNASVASSTDSAVVLNDKARDGKKSRPLQDGLWNYFTEKPVGTTETFPANADTTSIAYMTLPQEHLHRVADPKLVLDAMASNVNADGIMQVYFTYDRPRICAIVSVNMLRFFLKYGGDDLDLDTDPRLAATRNFVVNCLVNNAVMNGTRHYTTTESFLYFVSLFYAELRAKAEQNPTKNANVCQTLNRHIYRSLVQSLGKPANPLALTMRVRACQVFGIDRDLLKWEMDELLVLQEEDGGWPAGYFCRAGRTGADIGSRGFTTAMAWRILKDYEREDCAFVFSFSFSVDTLHCLGSTIASRDQSTTATGIMSRTQWDDGLHVVNSRDAPEAVLPGQRVPKEPASTIATSTYPQYSPLVQPYSSGQQDQEQRGHFLPRSGASSPGLEKATPKRRICGLRRSTFFLTVALLAVMVIAAVGGGVGGSIAVKNAKSTTTAPSTTTASIITVPTEGVLAFDCAAVASSGRQIITLDSLSWGFGVSCNQDFWGSGIDVAGLIAYSFEDCLHSCAQTNRITKNDTCVGVVTSDHFHLSFARVWDNRNSNHEL
;
A
#
# COMPACT_ATOMS: atom_id res chain seq x y z
N MET A 1 -23.14 -15.22 5.65
CA MET A 1 -22.33 -16.40 5.29
C MET A 1 -20.88 -15.99 5.45
N ALA A 2 -19.99 -16.87 5.88
CA ALA A 2 -18.59 -16.48 6.15
C ALA A 2 -17.85 -16.14 4.84
N THR A 3 -16.88 -15.23 4.92
CA THR A 3 -16.09 -14.76 3.79
C THR A 3 -15.07 -15.81 3.34
N THR A 4 -15.24 -16.28 2.11
CA THR A 4 -14.19 -16.93 1.33
C THR A 4 -14.17 -16.31 -0.06
N THR A 5 -13.33 -15.26 -0.20
CA THR A 5 -13.01 -14.63 -1.49
C THR A 5 -12.47 -15.63 -2.50
N TYR A 6 -11.79 -16.69 -2.02
CA TYR A 6 -11.33 -17.81 -2.82
C TYR A 6 -11.96 -19.12 -2.33
N ASP A 7 -12.51 -19.91 -3.26
CA ASP A 7 -13.03 -21.27 -2.97
C ASP A 7 -12.30 -22.39 -3.74
N THR A 8 -11.30 -22.01 -4.54
CA THR A 8 -10.54 -22.93 -5.37
C THR A 8 -9.04 -22.66 -5.24
N ILE A 9 -8.24 -23.69 -4.97
CA ILE A 9 -6.77 -23.65 -5.08
C ILE A 9 -6.31 -24.65 -6.13
N ILE A 10 -5.35 -24.24 -6.96
CA ILE A 10 -4.62 -25.07 -7.90
C ILE A 10 -3.14 -25.05 -7.50
N PHE A 11 -2.52 -26.22 -7.32
CA PHE A 11 -1.08 -26.35 -7.02
C PHE A 11 -0.30 -26.92 -8.23
N ASP A 12 0.96 -26.55 -8.43
CA ASP A 12 1.91 -27.46 -9.10
C ASP A 12 2.30 -28.61 -8.15
N LEU A 13 2.81 -29.70 -8.71
CA LEU A 13 3.39 -30.81 -7.98
C LEU A 13 4.89 -30.58 -7.74
N GLY A 14 5.65 -30.34 -8.82
CA GLY A 14 7.09 -30.11 -8.76
C GLY A 14 7.45 -28.83 -8.02
N ASP A 15 8.43 -28.90 -7.12
CA ASP A 15 9.01 -27.84 -6.29
C ASP A 15 8.02 -26.97 -5.48
N VAL A 16 6.73 -27.28 -5.52
CA VAL A 16 5.66 -26.71 -4.67
C VAL A 16 5.20 -27.72 -3.61
N LEU A 17 5.00 -28.99 -4.01
CA LEU A 17 4.53 -30.08 -3.15
C LEU A 17 5.56 -31.22 -3.01
N PHE A 18 6.35 -31.48 -4.05
CA PHE A 18 7.40 -32.50 -4.11
C PHE A 18 8.72 -31.84 -4.51
N ASP A 19 9.76 -32.00 -3.69
CA ASP A 19 11.09 -31.48 -4.01
C ASP A 19 11.77 -32.37 -5.07
N TRP A 20 12.15 -31.78 -6.22
CA TRP A 20 13.07 -32.41 -7.20
C TRP A 20 14.52 -32.30 -6.71
N ASP A 21 14.79 -32.96 -5.59
CA ASP A 21 16.13 -33.16 -5.03
C ASP A 21 17.07 -33.75 -6.10
N GLU A 22 18.27 -33.20 -6.33
CA GLU A 22 19.26 -33.83 -7.23
C GLU A 22 19.48 -35.28 -6.75
N PRO A 23 19.21 -36.32 -7.57
CA PRO A 23 18.96 -37.68 -7.06
C PRO A 23 20.20 -38.32 -6.42
N LYS A 24 20.19 -38.29 -5.08
CA LYS A 24 21.32 -38.59 -4.18
C LYS A 24 21.91 -40.02 -4.30
N ASN A 25 21.25 -40.93 -5.02
CA ASN A 25 21.61 -42.35 -5.10
C ASN A 25 21.83 -42.88 -6.53
N VAL A 26 21.76 -42.05 -7.59
CA VAL A 26 21.90 -42.55 -8.97
C VAL A 26 23.31 -42.26 -9.51
N ALA A 27 24.15 -43.29 -9.56
CA ALA A 27 25.55 -43.18 -9.98
C ALA A 27 25.76 -42.68 -11.43
N SER A 28 24.75 -42.77 -12.29
CA SER A 28 24.76 -42.20 -13.65
C SER A 28 24.41 -40.71 -13.69
N LEU A 29 23.66 -40.14 -12.73
CA LEU A 29 23.45 -38.68 -12.69
C LEU A 29 24.70 -37.91 -12.25
N ALA A 30 25.57 -38.52 -11.45
CA ALA A 30 26.90 -37.97 -11.14
C ALA A 30 27.84 -37.86 -12.37
N ALA A 31 27.47 -38.47 -13.51
CA ALA A 31 28.20 -38.35 -14.78
C ALA A 31 27.62 -37.25 -15.70
N LEU A 32 26.48 -36.64 -15.36
CA LEU A 32 25.91 -35.54 -16.15
C LEU A 32 26.77 -34.26 -16.05
N PRO A 33 26.93 -33.49 -17.14
CA PRO A 33 27.44 -32.13 -17.06
C PRO A 33 26.54 -31.26 -16.15
N LYS A 34 27.14 -30.40 -15.33
CA LYS A 34 26.39 -29.51 -14.43
C LYS A 34 25.43 -28.62 -15.23
N GLY A 35 24.13 -28.80 -14.98
CA GLY A 35 23.06 -28.09 -15.66
C GLY A 35 22.43 -28.82 -16.85
N ALA A 36 22.99 -29.96 -17.30
CA ALA A 36 22.44 -30.73 -18.42
C ALA A 36 20.99 -31.18 -18.18
N MET A 37 20.64 -31.56 -16.95
CA MET A 37 19.25 -31.88 -16.59
C MET A 37 18.31 -30.68 -16.74
N ARG A 38 18.77 -29.46 -16.45
CA ARG A 38 18.00 -28.23 -16.64
C ARG A 38 17.93 -27.81 -18.11
N GLU A 39 18.95 -28.09 -18.90
CA GLU A 39 18.93 -27.89 -20.35
C GLU A 39 17.94 -28.87 -21.01
N MET A 40 18.01 -30.15 -20.64
CA MET A 40 17.07 -31.21 -21.01
C MET A 40 15.61 -30.83 -20.71
N MET A 41 15.31 -30.40 -19.48
CA MET A 41 13.97 -29.97 -19.04
C MET A 41 13.46 -28.67 -19.71
N ASN A 42 14.28 -28.01 -20.53
CA ASN A 42 13.87 -26.87 -21.36
C ASN A 42 13.91 -27.17 -22.88
N SER A 43 14.15 -28.44 -23.26
CA SER A 43 14.16 -28.89 -24.66
C SER A 43 12.75 -29.14 -25.20
N THR A 44 12.60 -29.04 -26.53
CA THR A 44 11.35 -29.45 -27.23
C THR A 44 11.02 -30.92 -26.93
N THR A 45 12.03 -31.79 -26.91
CA THR A 45 11.92 -33.23 -26.63
C THR A 45 11.28 -33.49 -25.26
N TRP A 46 11.69 -32.75 -24.22
CA TRP A 46 11.06 -32.83 -22.90
C TRP A 46 9.65 -32.22 -22.91
N TYR A 47 9.40 -31.15 -23.66
CA TYR A 47 8.06 -30.57 -23.78
C TYR A 47 7.06 -31.47 -24.53
N ASP A 48 7.53 -32.34 -25.42
CA ASP A 48 6.72 -33.34 -26.10
C ASP A 48 6.48 -34.57 -25.23
N LEU A 49 7.47 -34.97 -24.42
CA LEU A 49 7.32 -35.98 -23.36
C LEU A 49 6.31 -35.52 -22.29
N ASP A 50 6.45 -34.30 -21.78
CA ASP A 50 5.52 -33.69 -20.82
C ASP A 50 4.10 -33.62 -21.39
N ARG A 51 3.93 -33.37 -22.70
CA ARG A 51 2.61 -33.35 -23.35
C ARG A 51 2.08 -34.73 -23.75
N GLY A 52 2.84 -35.81 -23.53
CA GLY A 52 2.46 -37.15 -23.97
C GLY A 52 2.42 -37.34 -25.50
N LEU A 53 3.08 -36.44 -26.24
CA LEU A 53 3.21 -36.49 -27.70
C LEU A 53 4.37 -37.39 -28.14
N LEU A 54 5.34 -37.62 -27.26
CA LEU A 54 6.52 -38.45 -27.48
C LEU A 54 6.63 -39.50 -26.36
N PRO A 55 6.77 -40.81 -26.66
CA PRO A 55 6.96 -41.84 -25.63
C PRO A 55 8.27 -41.66 -24.85
N ALA A 56 8.27 -42.00 -23.56
CA ALA A 56 9.42 -41.84 -22.68
C ALA A 56 10.71 -42.51 -23.20
N GLU A 57 10.63 -43.73 -23.74
CA GLU A 57 11.78 -44.44 -24.33
C GLU A 57 12.40 -43.67 -25.51
N GLU A 58 11.57 -43.07 -26.38
CA GLU A 58 12.02 -42.30 -27.53
C GLU A 58 12.57 -40.93 -27.13
N ALA A 59 11.92 -40.28 -26.15
CA ALA A 59 12.38 -39.02 -25.56
C ALA A 59 13.74 -39.17 -24.87
N TYR A 60 13.92 -40.17 -23.99
CA TYR A 60 15.19 -40.40 -23.31
C TYR A 60 16.29 -40.82 -24.29
N LYS A 61 15.95 -41.52 -25.39
CA LYS A 61 16.90 -41.79 -26.47
C LYS A 61 17.35 -40.50 -27.16
N ILE A 62 16.43 -39.65 -27.59
CA ILE A 62 16.77 -38.39 -28.28
C ILE A 62 17.60 -37.49 -27.36
N MET A 63 17.18 -37.29 -26.11
CA MET A 63 17.92 -36.45 -25.14
C MET A 63 19.28 -37.08 -24.76
N GLY A 64 19.39 -38.41 -24.77
CA GLY A 64 20.66 -39.13 -24.61
C GLY A 64 21.60 -38.97 -25.82
N GLU A 65 21.07 -38.92 -27.05
CA GLU A 65 21.84 -38.62 -28.25
C GLU A 65 22.27 -37.12 -28.29
N GLU A 66 21.38 -36.20 -27.92
CA GLU A 66 21.66 -34.75 -27.86
C GLU A 66 22.71 -34.38 -26.81
N LEU A 67 22.68 -35.04 -25.64
CA LEU A 67 23.58 -34.75 -24.50
C LEU A 67 24.74 -35.75 -24.36
N ASN A 68 24.82 -36.75 -25.26
CA ASN A 68 25.83 -37.83 -25.29
C ASN A 68 25.89 -38.65 -23.98
N ILE A 69 24.75 -39.20 -23.55
CA ILE A 69 24.58 -40.02 -22.34
C ILE A 69 23.72 -41.27 -22.64
N GLU A 70 24.06 -42.39 -22.00
CA GLU A 70 23.24 -43.62 -22.00
C GLU A 70 21.82 -43.35 -21.45
N ALA A 71 20.79 -43.67 -22.22
CA ALA A 71 19.38 -43.36 -21.91
C ALA A 71 18.80 -44.08 -20.67
N SER A 72 19.59 -44.89 -19.94
CA SER A 72 19.18 -45.63 -18.74
C SER A 72 19.22 -44.79 -17.45
N LEU A 73 18.61 -43.61 -17.50
CA LEU A 73 18.50 -42.68 -16.37
C LEU A 73 17.12 -42.77 -15.69
N ALA A 74 17.00 -43.71 -14.75
CA ALA A 74 15.86 -43.74 -13.82
C ALA A 74 15.89 -42.52 -12.88
N ILE A 75 14.83 -41.72 -12.88
CA ILE A 75 14.75 -40.48 -12.08
C ILE A 75 14.13 -40.78 -10.71
N ASP A 76 14.91 -41.43 -9.84
CA ASP A 76 14.55 -41.68 -8.43
C ASP A 76 14.88 -40.47 -7.53
N ALA A 77 14.01 -39.47 -7.50
CA ALA A 77 13.95 -38.48 -6.41
C ALA A 77 12.58 -37.81 -6.28
N ALA A 78 11.99 -37.93 -5.09
CA ALA A 78 10.92 -37.03 -4.62
C ALA A 78 10.91 -37.07 -3.09
N ALA A 79 11.45 -36.05 -2.44
CA ALA A 79 11.27 -35.87 -1.00
C ALA A 79 9.88 -35.24 -0.77
N CYS A 80 8.97 -35.97 -0.09
CA CYS A 80 7.63 -35.47 0.15
C CYS A 80 7.60 -34.50 1.34
N SER A 81 7.42 -33.22 1.04
CA SER A 81 7.29 -32.15 2.03
C SER A 81 5.82 -31.98 2.43
N LEU A 82 5.34 -32.78 3.39
CA LEU A 82 3.95 -32.75 3.90
C LEU A 82 3.56 -31.46 4.67
N ARG A 83 4.18 -30.31 4.37
CA ARG A 83 3.99 -29.02 5.05
C ARG A 83 2.65 -28.36 4.74
N TRP A 84 2.06 -28.69 3.58
CA TRP A 84 0.74 -28.24 3.17
C TRP A 84 -0.42 -29.11 3.73
N ALA A 85 -0.13 -30.17 4.50
CA ALA A 85 -1.13 -31.14 4.93
C ALA A 85 -2.32 -30.52 5.70
N GLU A 86 -2.11 -29.48 6.50
CA GLU A 86 -3.19 -28.78 7.21
C GLU A 86 -4.13 -27.99 6.28
N LEU A 87 -3.60 -27.47 5.16
CA LEU A 87 -4.38 -26.82 4.10
C LEU A 87 -5.13 -27.85 3.23
N LEU A 88 -4.53 -29.02 3.02
CA LEU A 88 -5.15 -30.14 2.30
C LEU A 88 -6.23 -30.87 3.13
N ALA A 89 -6.16 -30.80 4.45
CA ALA A 89 -7.03 -31.59 5.35
C ALA A 89 -8.41 -30.96 5.65
N ALA A 90 -8.63 -29.66 5.45
CA ALA A 90 -9.87 -29.02 5.90
C ALA A 90 -10.26 -27.70 5.21
N LYS A 91 -11.36 -27.72 4.44
CA LYS A 91 -12.51 -26.78 4.61
C LYS A 91 -13.71 -27.28 3.80
N PRO A 92 -14.91 -27.47 4.39
CA PRO A 92 -16.10 -27.85 3.62
C PRO A 92 -16.41 -26.80 2.54
N GLY A 93 -16.39 -27.22 1.27
CA GLY A 93 -16.64 -26.36 0.10
C GLY A 93 -15.40 -25.84 -0.62
N LEU A 94 -14.19 -26.01 -0.06
CA LEU A 94 -12.94 -25.72 -0.77
C LEU A 94 -12.68 -26.78 -1.85
N LYS A 95 -12.43 -26.35 -3.09
CA LYS A 95 -11.98 -27.19 -4.18
C LYS A 95 -10.45 -27.14 -4.25
N VAL A 96 -9.77 -28.29 -4.17
CA VAL A 96 -8.33 -28.38 -4.36
C VAL A 96 -8.02 -29.17 -5.64
N TYR A 97 -7.17 -28.61 -6.48
CA TYR A 97 -6.70 -29.21 -7.73
C TYR A 97 -5.18 -29.14 -7.83
N ALA A 98 -4.61 -29.97 -8.70
CA ALA A 98 -3.23 -29.81 -9.13
C ALA A 98 -3.14 -29.68 -10.66
N MET A 99 -2.18 -28.90 -11.15
CA MET A 99 -1.96 -28.61 -12.56
C MET A 99 -0.45 -28.58 -12.84
N SER A 100 0.08 -29.63 -13.47
CA SER A 100 1.53 -29.89 -13.51
C SER A 100 2.03 -30.29 -14.90
N ASN A 101 3.25 -29.85 -15.21
CA ASN A 101 4.03 -30.33 -16.34
C ASN A 101 4.74 -31.61 -15.91
N ILE A 102 4.22 -32.75 -16.35
CA ILE A 102 4.74 -34.06 -15.96
C ILE A 102 4.36 -35.11 -17.01
N SER A 103 5.32 -35.97 -17.35
CA SER A 103 5.10 -37.15 -18.19
C SER A 103 4.17 -38.16 -17.51
N LYS A 104 3.62 -39.08 -18.29
CA LYS A 104 2.74 -40.14 -17.78
C LYS A 104 3.49 -41.02 -16.77
N GLU A 105 4.70 -41.44 -17.11
CA GLU A 105 5.53 -42.38 -16.34
C GLU A 105 5.97 -41.76 -15.00
N HIS A 106 6.37 -40.49 -15.00
CA HIS A 106 6.69 -39.78 -13.76
C HIS A 106 5.45 -39.56 -12.89
N PHE A 107 4.27 -39.31 -13.49
CA PHE A 107 3.03 -39.19 -12.71
C PHE A 107 2.61 -40.52 -12.08
N GLU A 108 2.68 -41.63 -12.83
CA GLU A 108 2.42 -42.99 -12.32
C GLU A 108 3.38 -43.34 -11.18
N TYR A 109 4.67 -42.95 -11.27
CA TYR A 109 5.65 -43.11 -10.19
C TYR A 109 5.28 -42.29 -8.93
N ILE A 110 5.11 -40.96 -9.02
CA ILE A 110 4.83 -40.15 -7.82
C ILE A 110 3.49 -40.52 -7.17
N ARG A 111 2.54 -41.08 -7.93
CA ARG A 111 1.29 -41.63 -7.41
C ARG A 111 1.45 -42.81 -6.45
N THR A 112 2.62 -43.47 -6.42
CA THR A 112 2.95 -44.52 -5.44
C THR A 112 3.45 -43.98 -4.11
N LEU A 113 3.83 -42.69 -4.04
CA LEU A 113 4.40 -42.08 -2.85
C LEU A 113 3.33 -41.80 -1.78
N PRO A 114 3.70 -41.86 -0.47
CA PRO A 114 2.77 -41.60 0.63
C PRO A 114 2.42 -40.11 0.73
N PHE A 115 1.37 -39.71 0.01
CA PHE A 115 0.86 -38.35 -0.07
C PHE A 115 -0.69 -38.38 -0.09
N PRO A 116 -1.39 -37.40 0.55
CA PRO A 116 -2.85 -37.37 0.64
C PRO A 116 -3.51 -36.95 -0.69
N TRP A 117 -3.40 -37.81 -1.70
CA TRP A 117 -3.96 -37.59 -3.03
C TRP A 117 -5.49 -37.44 -3.04
N GLU A 118 -6.17 -37.96 -2.03
CA GLU A 118 -7.61 -37.84 -1.79
C GLU A 118 -8.07 -36.41 -1.41
N ALA A 119 -7.14 -35.52 -1.02
CA ALA A 119 -7.44 -34.10 -0.84
C ALA A 119 -7.69 -33.38 -2.18
N PHE A 120 -7.25 -33.95 -3.31
CA PHE A 120 -7.35 -33.34 -4.63
C PHE A 120 -8.63 -33.81 -5.34
N THR A 121 -9.56 -32.89 -5.58
CA THR A 121 -10.77 -33.11 -6.38
C THR A 121 -10.43 -33.65 -7.78
N ARG A 122 -9.32 -33.16 -8.37
CA ARG A 122 -8.73 -33.68 -9.61
C ARG A 122 -7.27 -33.25 -9.75
N VAL A 123 -6.45 -34.08 -10.39
CA VAL A 123 -5.11 -33.71 -10.86
C VAL A 123 -5.14 -33.61 -12.39
N PHE A 124 -4.59 -32.52 -12.91
CA PHE A 124 -4.43 -32.25 -14.34
C PHE A 124 -2.95 -32.34 -14.70
N THR A 125 -2.56 -33.42 -15.36
CA THR A 125 -1.19 -33.62 -15.89
C THR A 125 -1.14 -33.24 -17.35
N SER A 126 -0.07 -32.58 -17.77
CA SER A 126 0.16 -32.22 -19.17
C SER A 126 0.06 -33.41 -20.14
N ALA A 127 0.57 -34.59 -19.73
CA ALA A 127 0.58 -35.79 -20.57
C ALA A 127 -0.81 -36.40 -20.81
N ALA A 128 -1.77 -36.11 -19.93
CA ALA A 128 -3.17 -36.52 -20.12
C ALA A 128 -4.00 -35.47 -20.88
N ALA A 129 -3.53 -34.22 -20.91
CA ALA A 129 -4.21 -33.10 -21.57
C ALA A 129 -3.74 -32.85 -23.02
N GLY A 130 -2.51 -33.25 -23.37
CA GLY A 130 -1.87 -32.85 -24.63
C GLY A 130 -1.41 -31.38 -24.64
N MET A 131 -1.40 -30.73 -23.48
CA MET A 131 -1.16 -29.29 -23.28
C MET A 131 -0.22 -29.11 -22.09
N ARG A 132 0.56 -28.03 -22.03
CA ARG A 132 1.49 -27.77 -20.91
C ARG A 132 1.43 -26.32 -20.46
N LYS A 133 1.90 -26.04 -19.25
CA LYS A 133 2.17 -24.67 -18.80
C LYS A 133 3.47 -24.17 -19.47
N PRO A 134 3.57 -22.88 -19.86
CA PRO A 134 2.62 -21.80 -19.64
C PRO A 134 1.55 -21.62 -20.74
N ASP A 135 1.30 -22.61 -21.61
CA ASP A 135 0.37 -22.47 -22.75
C ASP A 135 -1.06 -22.18 -22.26
N LEU A 136 -1.66 -21.08 -22.74
CA LEU A 136 -2.96 -20.58 -22.29
C LEU A 136 -4.11 -21.59 -22.47
N CYS A 137 -3.98 -22.52 -23.43
CA CYS A 137 -4.95 -23.58 -23.66
C CYS A 137 -5.09 -24.53 -22.45
N PHE A 138 -4.00 -24.80 -21.71
CA PHE A 138 -4.06 -25.71 -20.56
C PHE A 138 -4.83 -25.07 -19.40
N TYR A 139 -4.63 -23.76 -19.15
CA TYR A 139 -5.39 -23.00 -18.15
C TYR A 139 -6.88 -22.93 -18.53
N GLN A 140 -7.19 -22.62 -19.79
CA GLN A 140 -8.58 -22.59 -20.27
C GLN A 140 -9.26 -23.96 -20.15
N TYR A 141 -8.53 -25.05 -20.42
CA TYR A 141 -9.01 -26.42 -20.21
C TYR A 141 -9.32 -26.70 -18.74
N VAL A 142 -8.41 -26.36 -17.82
CA VAL A 142 -8.63 -26.55 -16.37
C VAL A 142 -9.81 -25.71 -15.86
N ILE A 143 -9.96 -24.45 -16.30
CA ILE A 143 -11.11 -23.61 -15.94
C ILE A 143 -12.43 -24.27 -16.41
N ASN A 144 -12.47 -24.73 -17.66
CA ASN A 144 -13.67 -25.35 -18.23
C ASN A 144 -14.05 -26.68 -17.54
N GLU A 145 -13.07 -27.53 -17.22
CA GLU A 145 -13.27 -28.85 -16.61
C GLU A 145 -13.61 -28.79 -15.10
N THR A 146 -13.26 -27.68 -14.42
CA THR A 146 -13.53 -27.49 -12.98
C THR A 146 -14.74 -26.59 -12.70
N GLY A 147 -15.13 -25.76 -13.67
CA GLY A 147 -16.09 -24.68 -13.47
C GLY A 147 -15.67 -23.75 -12.34
N CYS A 148 -14.37 -23.49 -12.17
CA CYS A 148 -13.88 -22.52 -11.19
C CYS A 148 -14.06 -21.09 -11.70
N ASP A 149 -14.38 -20.17 -10.80
CA ASP A 149 -14.32 -18.74 -11.07
C ASP A 149 -12.85 -18.28 -10.95
N PRO A 150 -12.21 -17.79 -12.02
CA PRO A 150 -10.82 -17.37 -11.96
C PRO A 150 -10.57 -16.29 -10.89
N SER A 151 -11.51 -15.36 -10.71
CA SER A 151 -11.37 -14.27 -9.73
C SER A 151 -11.36 -14.75 -8.27
N ARG A 152 -11.89 -15.97 -8.05
CA ARG A 152 -12.00 -16.69 -6.77
C ARG A 152 -11.12 -17.96 -6.74
N THR A 153 -10.14 -18.04 -7.64
CA THR A 153 -9.15 -19.12 -7.73
C THR A 153 -7.74 -18.62 -7.38
N ILE A 154 -7.00 -19.43 -6.62
CA ILE A 154 -5.57 -19.24 -6.33
C ILE A 154 -4.77 -20.28 -7.12
N PHE A 155 -3.62 -19.89 -7.68
CA PHE A 155 -2.67 -20.80 -8.32
C PHE A 155 -1.26 -20.65 -7.72
N LEU A 156 -0.60 -21.77 -7.45
CA LEU A 156 0.67 -21.84 -6.72
C LEU A 156 1.69 -22.64 -7.54
N ASP A 157 2.76 -21.99 -7.96
CA ASP A 157 3.73 -22.48 -8.95
C ASP A 157 5.12 -21.90 -8.65
N ASP A 158 6.22 -22.60 -8.94
CA ASP A 158 7.58 -22.06 -8.76
C ASP A 158 7.96 -21.06 -9.87
N ARG A 159 7.31 -21.13 -11.04
CA ARG A 159 7.72 -20.41 -12.25
C ARG A 159 6.91 -19.15 -12.49
N THR A 160 7.62 -18.05 -12.75
CA THR A 160 7.01 -16.74 -12.99
C THR A 160 6.19 -16.73 -14.29
N GLU A 161 6.62 -17.44 -15.33
CA GLU A 161 5.88 -17.56 -16.61
C GLU A 161 4.53 -18.27 -16.44
N ASN A 162 4.44 -19.27 -15.57
CA ASN A 162 3.20 -19.97 -15.26
C ASN A 162 2.26 -19.06 -14.47
N ILE A 163 2.79 -18.34 -13.47
CA ILE A 163 2.04 -17.34 -12.70
C ILE A 163 1.54 -16.18 -13.57
N VAL A 164 2.30 -15.72 -14.57
CA VAL A 164 1.86 -14.71 -15.54
C VAL A 164 0.72 -15.25 -16.42
N ALA A 165 0.83 -16.48 -16.92
CA ALA A 165 -0.23 -17.11 -17.71
C ALA A 165 -1.53 -17.23 -16.91
N ALA A 166 -1.49 -17.74 -15.67
CA ALA A 166 -2.66 -17.82 -14.79
C ALA A 166 -3.28 -16.43 -14.49
N ARG A 167 -2.43 -15.43 -14.17
CA ARG A 167 -2.88 -14.05 -13.90
C ARG A 167 -3.57 -13.40 -15.11
N SER A 168 -3.25 -13.79 -16.35
CA SER A 168 -3.96 -13.31 -17.54
C SER A 168 -5.43 -13.73 -17.63
N PHE A 169 -5.82 -14.82 -16.95
CA PHE A 169 -7.22 -15.23 -16.78
C PHE A 169 -7.90 -14.60 -15.56
N GLY A 170 -7.20 -13.75 -14.80
CA GLY A 170 -7.69 -13.18 -13.53
C GLY A 170 -7.48 -14.06 -12.29
N ILE A 171 -6.79 -15.21 -12.43
CA ILE A 171 -6.43 -16.10 -11.31
C ILE A 171 -5.39 -15.41 -10.42
N ARG A 172 -5.53 -15.53 -9.09
CA ARG A 172 -4.46 -15.11 -8.17
C ARG A 172 -3.32 -16.13 -8.19
N GLY A 173 -2.39 -15.97 -9.13
CA GLY A 173 -1.13 -16.70 -9.11
C GLY A 173 -0.14 -16.12 -8.08
N GLU A 174 0.53 -16.97 -7.29
CA GLU A 174 1.64 -16.60 -6.40
C GLU A 174 2.88 -17.48 -6.68
N VAL A 175 4.06 -16.87 -6.75
CA VAL A 175 5.33 -17.58 -7.01
C VAL A 175 5.85 -18.20 -5.71
N VAL A 176 5.89 -19.53 -5.66
CA VAL A 176 6.38 -20.29 -4.51
C VAL A 176 7.91 -20.36 -4.57
N THR A 177 8.58 -19.93 -3.49
CA THR A 177 10.03 -20.09 -3.32
C THR A 177 10.33 -21.00 -2.13
N GLU A 178 11.58 -21.44 -1.96
CA GLU A 178 11.96 -22.34 -0.85
C GLU A 178 11.49 -21.84 0.54
N ASN A 179 11.65 -20.53 0.80
CA ASN A 179 11.21 -19.88 2.04
C ASN A 179 9.68 -19.85 2.21
N GLU A 180 8.93 -19.82 1.10
CA GLU A 180 7.46 -19.80 1.12
C GLU A 180 6.84 -21.17 1.46
N ARG A 181 7.64 -22.25 1.38
CA ARG A 181 7.28 -23.62 1.76
C ARG A 181 7.54 -23.89 3.26
N THR A 182 7.40 -22.85 4.08
CA THR A 182 7.54 -22.86 5.55
C THR A 182 6.24 -22.33 6.18
N LYS A 183 5.97 -22.61 7.46
CA LYS A 183 4.76 -22.06 8.12
C LYS A 183 4.87 -20.55 8.33
N GLU A 184 6.11 -20.10 8.48
CA GLU A 184 6.55 -18.72 8.55
C GLU A 184 6.42 -17.99 7.19
N GLY A 185 6.19 -18.73 6.10
CA GLY A 185 6.01 -18.23 4.75
C GLY A 185 4.87 -17.20 4.62
N ARG A 186 5.04 -16.28 3.67
CA ARG A 186 4.06 -15.26 3.27
C ARG A 186 2.83 -15.94 2.63
N ILE A 187 3.07 -16.91 1.74
CA ILE A 187 2.04 -17.69 1.04
C ILE A 187 1.30 -18.61 2.02
N TYR A 188 2.01 -19.34 2.90
CA TYR A 188 1.37 -20.21 3.88
C TYR A 188 0.44 -19.42 4.81
N ARG A 189 0.91 -18.28 5.36
CA ARG A 189 0.06 -17.40 6.20
C ARG A 189 -1.13 -16.86 5.42
N PHE A 190 -0.94 -16.35 4.20
CA PHE A 190 -2.04 -15.90 3.35
C PHE A 190 -3.12 -16.99 3.15
N LEU A 191 -2.72 -18.21 2.76
CA LEU A 191 -3.65 -19.32 2.55
C LEU A 191 -4.35 -19.71 3.86
N ARG A 192 -3.63 -19.76 4.99
CA ARG A 192 -4.20 -20.01 6.31
C ARG A 192 -5.24 -18.95 6.69
N ASN A 193 -4.94 -17.68 6.47
CA ASN A 193 -5.79 -16.55 6.89
C ASN A 193 -7.05 -16.43 6.01
N VAL A 194 -6.90 -16.57 4.69
CA VAL A 194 -7.93 -16.23 3.69
C VAL A 194 -8.71 -17.45 3.20
N VAL A 195 -8.10 -18.63 3.18
CA VAL A 195 -8.79 -19.86 2.78
C VAL A 195 -9.30 -20.62 4.00
N LEU A 196 -8.47 -20.90 5.01
CA LEU A 196 -8.90 -21.68 6.17
C LEU A 196 -9.71 -20.85 7.17
N GLY A 197 -9.15 -19.72 7.61
CA GLY A 197 -9.68 -18.91 8.70
C GLY A 197 -10.89 -18.03 8.37
N ASP A 198 -11.12 -17.11 9.30
CA ASP A 198 -11.91 -15.88 9.17
C ASP A 198 -10.97 -14.77 9.68
N PRO A 199 -10.43 -13.91 8.80
CA PRO A 199 -9.41 -12.94 9.19
C PRO A 199 -9.95 -11.85 10.12
N ILE A 200 -11.26 -11.61 10.11
CA ILE A 200 -11.92 -10.62 10.96
C ILE A 200 -12.11 -11.18 12.37
N ALA A 201 -12.66 -12.40 12.49
CA ALA A 201 -12.83 -13.05 13.78
C ALA A 201 -11.50 -13.30 14.48
N LEU A 202 -10.43 -13.62 13.72
CA LEU A 202 -9.06 -13.72 14.24
C LEU A 202 -8.55 -12.35 14.76
N ALA A 203 -8.79 -11.27 14.03
CA ALA A 203 -8.41 -9.92 14.46
C ALA A 203 -9.17 -9.45 15.71
N GLU A 204 -10.45 -9.81 15.82
CA GLU A 204 -11.32 -9.49 16.96
C GLU A 204 -10.89 -10.30 18.21
N ALA A 205 -10.61 -11.59 18.03
CA ALA A 205 -10.06 -12.44 19.09
C ALA A 205 -8.70 -11.92 19.60
N PHE A 206 -7.82 -11.47 18.70
CA PHE A 206 -6.56 -10.81 19.08
C PHE A 206 -6.83 -9.57 19.95
N LEU A 207 -7.66 -8.64 19.47
CA LEU A 207 -7.94 -7.37 20.15
C LEU A 207 -8.51 -7.56 21.57
N HIS A 208 -9.41 -8.53 21.78
CA HIS A 208 -9.90 -8.87 23.13
C HIS A 208 -8.84 -9.60 23.97
N SER A 209 -8.01 -10.48 23.40
CA SER A 209 -6.98 -11.23 24.16
C SER A 209 -5.87 -10.33 24.72
N GLU A 210 -5.59 -9.23 24.03
CA GLU A 210 -4.64 -8.19 24.45
C GLU A 210 -5.31 -6.95 25.06
N SER A 211 -6.56 -7.09 25.54
CA SER A 211 -7.25 -6.05 26.32
C SER A 211 -6.37 -5.49 27.44
N GLY A 212 -6.27 -4.16 27.52
CA GLY A 212 -5.42 -3.44 28.48
C GLY A 212 -3.91 -3.47 28.17
N LYS A 213 -3.48 -4.12 27.08
CA LYS A 213 -2.07 -4.31 26.68
C LYS A 213 -1.76 -3.87 25.22
N LEU A 214 -2.70 -3.22 24.54
CA LEU A 214 -2.59 -2.75 23.14
C LEU A 214 -1.60 -1.57 22.96
N ASP A 215 -0.40 -1.71 23.53
CA ASP A 215 0.54 -0.65 23.85
C ASP A 215 1.30 -0.14 22.60
N SER A 216 1.96 1.01 22.76
CA SER A 216 2.89 1.53 21.76
C SER A 216 4.32 1.05 22.03
N ILE A 217 5.10 0.89 20.96
CA ILE A 217 6.47 0.39 21.01
C ILE A 217 7.43 1.30 20.25
N TYR A 218 8.66 1.41 20.76
CA TYR A 218 9.78 1.99 20.01
C TYR A 218 10.48 0.95 19.13
N SER A 219 10.82 1.34 17.89
CA SER A 219 11.61 0.52 16.97
C SER A 219 12.98 0.16 17.51
N GLU A 220 13.60 1.08 18.27
CA GLU A 220 14.85 0.81 18.99
C GLU A 220 14.59 -0.04 20.24
N LYS A 221 15.00 -1.31 20.18
CA LYS A 221 15.02 -2.27 21.29
C LYS A 221 13.65 -2.68 21.84
N GLY A 222 12.54 -2.38 21.15
CA GLY A 222 11.20 -2.82 21.54
C GLY A 222 10.73 -2.24 22.88
N VAL A 223 11.12 -0.99 23.19
CA VAL A 223 10.68 -0.34 24.44
C VAL A 223 9.17 -0.06 24.37
N ILE A 224 8.40 -0.83 25.15
CA ILE A 224 6.94 -0.71 25.27
C ILE A 224 6.60 0.47 26.20
N PHE A 225 5.55 1.22 25.89
CA PHE A 225 5.00 2.27 26.74
C PHE A 225 3.50 2.49 26.50
N LYS A 226 2.83 3.08 27.49
CA LYS A 226 1.39 3.35 27.45
C LYS A 226 1.08 4.82 27.11
N ASP A 227 0.19 4.99 26.15
CA ASP A 227 -0.26 6.28 25.62
C ASP A 227 -1.78 6.32 25.39
N ASN A 228 -2.37 7.51 25.36
CA ASN A 228 -3.79 7.74 25.04
C ASN A 228 -4.04 7.75 23.53
N PHE A 229 -3.05 8.13 22.72
CA PHE A 229 -3.23 8.45 21.30
C PHE A 229 -3.61 7.22 20.48
N ALA A 230 -2.84 6.14 20.59
CA ALA A 230 -3.15 4.87 19.94
C ALA A 230 -4.46 4.27 20.50
N GLN A 231 -4.70 4.39 21.80
CA GLN A 231 -5.90 3.86 22.47
C GLN A 231 -7.19 4.54 21.98
N LEU A 232 -7.20 5.86 21.84
CA LEU A 232 -8.34 6.63 21.31
C LEU A 232 -8.58 6.37 19.82
N LEU A 233 -7.54 6.04 19.05
CA LEU A 233 -7.68 5.62 17.65
C LEU A 233 -8.18 4.16 17.53
N ILE A 234 -7.69 3.25 18.38
CA ILE A 234 -8.22 1.89 18.50
C ILE A 234 -9.72 1.95 18.83
N TRP A 235 -10.13 2.74 19.84
CA TRP A 235 -11.53 2.87 20.22
C TRP A 235 -12.39 3.41 19.07
N GLY A 236 -11.96 4.50 18.40
CA GLY A 236 -12.67 5.09 17.27
C GLY A 236 -12.70 4.25 15.98
N LEU A 237 -11.98 3.12 15.95
CA LEU A 237 -12.00 2.15 14.84
C LEU A 237 -12.75 0.86 15.20
N THR A 238 -12.79 0.49 16.47
CA THR A 238 -13.36 -0.77 16.95
C THR A 238 -14.75 -0.60 17.57
N ASP A 239 -15.05 0.58 18.08
CA ASP A 239 -16.18 0.89 18.97
C ASP A 239 -16.16 0.06 20.29
N MET A 240 -15.03 -0.58 20.63
CA MET A 240 -14.84 -1.44 21.81
C MET A 240 -14.21 -0.66 22.99
N GLU A 241 -14.99 -0.35 24.02
CA GLU A 241 -14.48 0.30 25.26
C GLU A 241 -13.79 -0.71 26.21
N ASP A 242 -14.05 -2.01 26.08
CA ASP A 242 -13.57 -3.07 26.97
C ASP A 242 -12.12 -3.52 26.71
N ILE A 243 -11.54 -3.17 25.56
CA ILE A 243 -10.17 -3.54 25.19
C ILE A 243 -9.12 -2.46 25.53
N ILE A 244 -9.56 -1.22 25.77
CA ILE A 244 -8.69 -0.05 25.91
C ILE A 244 -8.31 0.28 27.36
N TYR A 245 -7.25 1.09 27.50
CA TYR A 245 -6.96 1.87 28.70
C TYR A 245 -6.81 3.36 28.36
N LEU A 246 -7.09 4.26 29.31
CA LEU A 246 -6.90 5.71 29.15
C LEU A 246 -6.44 6.35 30.47
N LEU A 247 -5.77 7.51 30.36
CA LEU A 247 -5.65 8.49 31.44
C LEU A 247 -6.45 9.72 31.04
N TRP A 248 -7.54 9.98 31.76
CA TRP A 248 -8.40 11.14 31.56
C TRP A 248 -7.68 12.42 32.02
N PRO A 249 -8.02 13.61 31.48
CA PRO A 249 -7.35 14.86 31.87
C PRO A 249 -7.50 15.22 33.36
N ASP A 250 -8.58 14.76 34.00
CA ASP A 250 -8.80 14.89 35.46
C ASP A 250 -7.98 13.88 36.31
N GLY A 251 -7.06 13.13 35.69
CA GLY A 251 -6.20 12.15 36.34
C GLY A 251 -6.83 10.77 36.54
N THR A 252 -8.13 10.60 36.24
CA THR A 252 -8.80 9.30 36.36
C THR A 252 -8.18 8.28 35.40
N ARG A 253 -7.78 7.11 35.90
CA ARG A 253 -7.39 5.96 35.06
C ARG A 253 -8.61 5.18 34.60
N TRP A 254 -8.56 4.68 33.36
CA TRP A 254 -9.53 3.75 32.79
C TRP A 254 -8.82 2.49 32.29
N LYS A 255 -9.45 1.34 32.51
CA LYS A 255 -9.09 0.03 31.95
C LYS A 255 -10.40 -0.71 31.70
N GLY A 256 -10.57 -1.25 30.49
CA GLY A 256 -11.79 -1.95 30.10
C GLY A 256 -12.16 -3.11 31.04
N THR A 257 -13.46 -3.23 31.31
CA THR A 257 -14.17 -4.19 32.21
C THR A 257 -13.68 -4.39 33.66
N SER A 258 -12.43 -4.10 34.01
CA SER A 258 -11.93 -4.26 35.37
C SER A 258 -12.33 -3.09 36.28
N ARG A 259 -13.48 -3.19 36.97
CA ARG A 259 -13.76 -2.42 38.20
C ARG A 259 -12.91 -2.92 39.39
N CYS A 260 -11.61 -3.00 39.19
CA CYS A 260 -10.64 -3.33 40.25
C CYS A 260 -10.23 -2.05 40.98
N SER A 261 -11.10 -1.56 41.86
CA SER A 261 -10.77 -0.49 42.81
C SER A 261 -9.78 -0.99 43.87
N SER A 262 -8.49 -1.08 43.50
CA SER A 262 -7.42 -1.30 44.46
C SER A 262 -7.20 -0.03 45.28
N PRO A 263 -7.06 -0.10 46.63
CA PRO A 263 -6.81 1.10 47.45
C PRO A 263 -5.48 1.82 47.14
N ASP A 264 -4.55 1.14 46.48
CA ASP A 264 -3.16 1.59 46.28
C ASP A 264 -2.95 2.49 45.04
N ASP A 265 -3.97 2.70 44.20
CA ASP A 265 -3.88 3.57 43.00
C ASP A 265 -3.76 5.08 43.32
N ASN A 266 -3.61 5.47 44.59
CA ASN A 266 -3.36 6.84 45.06
C ASN A 266 -1.95 7.40 44.74
N ALA A 267 -1.31 6.89 43.69
CA ALA A 267 -0.09 7.47 43.13
C ALA A 267 -0.46 8.67 42.24
N SER A 268 -0.63 9.85 42.85
CA SER A 268 -0.94 11.09 42.13
C SER A 268 0.21 11.48 41.19
N VAL A 269 0.12 11.06 39.92
CA VAL A 269 0.97 11.58 38.84
C VAL A 269 0.58 13.04 38.62
N ALA A 270 1.34 13.95 39.22
CA ALA A 270 1.06 15.38 39.13
C ALA A 270 1.09 15.82 37.66
N SER A 271 -0.06 16.23 37.14
CA SER A 271 -0.16 16.93 35.87
C SER A 271 0.56 18.27 36.02
N SER A 272 1.73 18.41 35.39
CA SER A 272 2.51 19.65 35.46
C SER A 272 1.89 20.71 34.54
N THR A 273 0.72 21.22 34.93
CA THR A 273 -0.03 22.27 34.23
C THR A 273 0.41 23.70 34.60
N ASP A 274 1.56 23.84 35.28
CA ASP A 274 2.24 25.10 35.60
C ASP A 274 2.81 25.83 34.36
N SER A 275 2.02 25.97 33.30
CA SER A 275 2.18 26.92 32.16
C SER A 275 0.96 26.90 31.21
N ALA A 276 -0.25 26.58 31.71
CA ALA A 276 -1.46 26.64 30.88
C ALA A 276 -1.74 28.07 30.39
N VAL A 277 -2.20 28.20 29.13
CA VAL A 277 -2.66 29.47 28.56
C VAL A 277 -3.86 29.98 29.38
N VAL A 278 -3.70 31.13 30.05
CA VAL A 278 -4.73 31.69 30.93
C VAL A 278 -5.81 32.41 30.09
N LEU A 279 -6.75 31.64 29.58
CA LEU A 279 -8.06 32.17 29.17
C LEU A 279 -8.91 32.37 30.42
N ASN A 280 -9.63 33.50 30.50
CA ASN A 280 -10.41 33.86 31.68
C ASN A 280 -11.68 33.02 31.80
N ASP A 281 -11.77 32.17 32.83
CA ASP A 281 -13.01 31.50 33.24
C ASP A 281 -14.07 32.54 33.66
N LYS A 282 -14.90 32.96 32.71
CA LYS A 282 -16.16 33.67 32.97
C LYS A 282 -17.33 32.77 32.60
N ALA A 283 -17.75 31.97 33.57
CA ALA A 283 -18.93 31.13 33.46
C ALA A 283 -20.16 31.97 33.04
N ARG A 284 -20.70 31.66 31.86
CA ARG A 284 -22.09 31.96 31.52
C ARG A 284 -22.99 30.86 32.09
N ASP A 285 -24.19 31.26 32.51
CA ASP A 285 -25.35 30.39 32.68
C ASP A 285 -25.27 29.29 33.76
N GLY A 286 -24.64 29.59 34.90
CA GLY A 286 -25.01 29.07 36.23
C GLY A 286 -24.77 27.58 36.54
N LYS A 287 -24.46 26.76 35.55
CA LYS A 287 -23.98 25.38 35.72
C LYS A 287 -22.48 25.39 36.00
N LYS A 288 -22.00 24.45 36.82
CA LYS A 288 -20.56 24.20 36.96
C LYS A 288 -20.05 23.50 35.70
N SER A 289 -19.48 24.26 34.76
CA SER A 289 -18.61 23.71 33.72
C SER A 289 -17.35 23.12 34.37
N ARG A 290 -16.82 22.03 33.80
CA ARG A 290 -15.45 21.60 34.11
C ARG A 290 -14.44 22.65 33.59
N PRO A 291 -13.33 22.89 34.29
CA PRO A 291 -12.30 23.84 33.86
C PRO A 291 -11.63 23.37 32.56
N LEU A 292 -11.01 24.29 31.80
CA LEU A 292 -10.39 23.98 30.52
C LEU A 292 -9.41 22.78 30.59
N GLN A 293 -8.65 22.66 31.69
CA GLN A 293 -7.65 21.62 31.90
C GLN A 293 -8.26 20.20 31.86
N ASP A 294 -9.50 20.02 32.31
CA ASP A 294 -10.24 18.74 32.22
C ASP A 294 -10.57 18.34 30.76
N GLY A 295 -10.36 19.23 29.79
CA GLY A 295 -10.48 18.95 28.36
C GLY A 295 -9.15 18.75 27.63
N LEU A 296 -7.99 19.03 28.24
CA LEU A 296 -6.71 19.02 27.51
C LEU A 296 -5.99 17.67 27.69
N TRP A 297 -6.00 16.83 26.65
CA TRP A 297 -5.49 15.47 26.71
C TRP A 297 -3.96 15.38 26.53
N ASN A 298 -3.34 14.55 27.35
CA ASN A 298 -1.93 14.17 27.23
C ASN A 298 -1.74 13.00 26.27
N TYR A 299 -0.60 12.96 25.59
CA TYR A 299 -0.21 11.81 24.77
C TYR A 299 0.08 10.57 25.65
N PHE A 300 0.83 10.71 26.74
CA PHE A 300 1.18 9.59 27.62
C PHE A 300 0.12 9.37 28.71
N THR A 301 -0.09 8.11 29.11
CA THR A 301 -0.89 7.75 30.30
C THR A 301 -0.06 7.50 31.56
N GLU A 302 1.26 7.38 31.39
CA GLU A 302 2.24 7.10 32.45
C GLU A 302 3.48 8.00 32.30
N LYS A 303 4.60 7.70 32.98
CA LYS A 303 5.80 8.54 32.90
C LYS A 303 6.31 8.62 31.44
N PRO A 304 6.48 9.82 30.85
CA PRO A 304 6.85 9.97 29.45
C PRO A 304 8.17 9.27 29.09
N VAL A 305 8.14 8.51 27.99
CA VAL A 305 9.30 7.74 27.47
C VAL A 305 9.91 8.46 26.26
N GLY A 306 11.22 8.32 26.04
CA GLY A 306 11.93 8.87 24.87
C GLY A 306 12.00 10.41 24.78
N THR A 307 11.57 11.14 25.82
CA THR A 307 11.28 12.59 25.75
C THR A 307 11.81 13.37 26.96
N THR A 308 11.12 14.43 27.39
CA THR A 308 11.34 15.17 28.64
C THR A 308 10.63 14.51 29.83
N GLU A 309 11.07 14.80 31.06
CA GLU A 309 10.51 14.19 32.28
C GLU A 309 9.01 14.48 32.46
N THR A 310 8.57 15.67 32.04
CA THR A 310 7.15 16.01 31.88
C THR A 310 6.82 16.26 30.40
N PHE A 311 5.62 15.87 30.00
CA PHE A 311 5.08 16.08 28.66
C PHE A 311 3.74 16.82 28.77
N PRO A 312 3.52 17.91 28.03
CA PRO A 312 2.30 18.70 28.13
C PRO A 312 1.14 18.08 27.33
N ALA A 313 -0.08 18.52 27.65
CA ALA A 313 -1.25 18.27 26.81
C ALA A 313 -1.06 18.88 25.40
N ASN A 314 -1.68 18.24 24.41
CA ASN A 314 -1.48 18.59 23.00
C ASN A 314 -2.79 18.53 22.22
N ALA A 315 -2.88 19.36 21.18
CA ALA A 315 -4.08 19.52 20.37
C ALA A 315 -4.45 18.27 19.56
N ASP A 316 -3.49 17.41 19.23
CA ASP A 316 -3.72 16.20 18.42
C ASP A 316 -4.48 15.14 19.22
N THR A 317 -3.95 14.76 20.39
CA THR A 317 -4.63 13.81 21.30
C THR A 317 -5.93 14.40 21.83
N THR A 318 -6.00 15.72 22.03
CA THR A 318 -7.23 16.41 22.45
C THR A 318 -8.31 16.33 21.37
N SER A 319 -8.00 16.71 20.12
CA SER A 319 -8.93 16.57 19.00
C SER A 319 -9.39 15.12 18.85
N ILE A 320 -8.47 14.16 18.81
CA ILE A 320 -8.81 12.74 18.64
C ILE A 320 -9.73 12.26 19.78
N ALA A 321 -9.47 12.66 21.04
CA ALA A 321 -10.35 12.31 22.15
C ALA A 321 -11.79 12.79 21.93
N TYR A 322 -12.01 14.08 21.64
CA TYR A 322 -13.36 14.59 21.38
C TYR A 322 -13.96 14.07 20.06
N MET A 323 -13.15 13.68 19.07
CA MET A 323 -13.68 13.04 17.85
C MET A 323 -14.19 11.62 18.16
N THR A 324 -13.44 10.82 18.93
CA THR A 324 -13.75 9.44 19.31
C THR A 324 -14.84 9.31 20.39
N LEU A 325 -14.82 10.13 21.45
CA LEU A 325 -15.61 9.91 22.65
C LEU A 325 -17.13 9.82 22.37
N PRO A 326 -17.81 8.73 22.81
CA PRO A 326 -19.25 8.64 22.74
C PRO A 326 -19.95 9.74 23.57
N GLN A 327 -21.17 10.09 23.18
CA GLN A 327 -21.91 11.24 23.69
C GLN A 327 -22.11 11.21 25.21
N GLU A 328 -22.34 10.01 25.75
CA GLU A 328 -22.47 9.71 27.17
C GLU A 328 -21.20 10.00 27.98
N HIS A 329 -20.02 10.04 27.37
CA HIS A 329 -18.75 10.35 28.06
C HIS A 329 -18.36 11.83 28.00
N LEU A 330 -18.94 12.64 27.11
CA LEU A 330 -18.57 14.05 26.96
C LEU A 330 -18.77 14.90 28.24
N HIS A 331 -19.63 14.45 29.17
CA HIS A 331 -19.79 15.08 30.49
C HIS A 331 -18.54 14.94 31.42
N ARG A 332 -17.58 14.07 31.05
CA ARG A 332 -16.35 13.83 31.82
C ARG A 332 -15.21 14.78 31.47
N VAL A 333 -15.35 15.60 30.43
CA VAL A 333 -14.33 16.54 29.93
C VAL A 333 -14.87 17.97 29.93
N ALA A 334 -14.04 18.97 29.62
CA ALA A 334 -14.48 20.36 29.47
C ALA A 334 -15.49 20.52 28.30
N ASP A 335 -16.24 21.62 28.28
CA ASP A 335 -17.08 21.99 27.13
C ASP A 335 -16.18 22.11 25.88
N PRO A 336 -16.48 21.43 24.75
CA PRO A 336 -15.72 21.54 23.51
C PRO A 336 -15.42 22.98 23.09
N LYS A 337 -16.33 23.93 23.36
CA LYS A 337 -16.15 25.35 23.01
C LYS A 337 -14.96 25.99 23.72
N LEU A 338 -14.71 25.65 24.98
CA LEU A 338 -13.54 26.13 25.71
C LEU A 338 -12.23 25.64 25.07
N VAL A 339 -12.25 24.40 24.57
CA VAL A 339 -11.10 23.79 23.87
C VAL A 339 -10.91 24.40 22.47
N LEU A 340 -11.99 24.71 21.75
CA LEU A 340 -11.95 25.43 20.48
C LEU A 340 -11.36 26.85 20.66
N ASP A 341 -11.82 27.61 21.65
CA ASP A 341 -11.29 28.95 21.94
C ASP A 341 -9.81 28.88 22.39
N ALA A 342 -9.42 27.83 23.12
CA ALA A 342 -8.02 27.58 23.46
C ALA A 342 -7.13 27.25 22.24
N MET A 343 -7.63 26.47 21.28
CA MET A 343 -6.92 26.21 20.02
C MET A 343 -6.82 27.47 19.15
N ALA A 344 -7.91 28.21 18.96
CA ALA A 344 -7.93 29.45 18.17
C ALA A 344 -7.08 30.57 18.77
N SER A 345 -6.90 30.61 20.09
CA SER A 345 -6.02 31.57 20.77
C SER A 345 -4.54 31.16 20.75
N ASN A 346 -4.24 29.87 20.58
CA ASN A 346 -2.89 29.31 20.64
C ASN A 346 -2.25 29.22 19.24
N VAL A 347 -1.99 30.37 18.63
CA VAL A 347 -1.38 30.48 17.28
C VAL A 347 0.10 30.85 17.32
N ASN A 348 0.82 30.60 16.23
CA ASN A 348 2.18 31.11 16.01
C ASN A 348 2.14 32.52 15.35
N ALA A 349 3.31 33.06 14.98
CA ALA A 349 3.42 34.37 14.34
C ALA A 349 2.73 34.48 12.96
N ASP A 350 2.47 33.35 12.29
CA ASP A 350 1.79 33.25 10.99
C ASP A 350 0.27 33.03 11.15
N GLY A 351 -0.25 33.01 12.38
CA GLY A 351 -1.65 32.68 12.68
C GLY A 351 -2.00 31.19 12.65
N ILE A 352 -1.01 30.30 12.50
CA ILE A 352 -1.23 28.85 12.45
C ILE A 352 -1.30 28.30 13.87
N MET A 353 -2.34 27.52 14.18
CA MET A 353 -2.56 26.92 15.50
C MET A 353 -1.44 25.96 15.90
N GLN A 354 -1.10 25.95 17.19
CA GLN A 354 0.06 25.24 17.72
C GLN A 354 -0.28 23.90 18.38
N VAL A 355 0.65 22.95 18.24
CA VAL A 355 0.49 21.54 18.66
C VAL A 355 0.37 21.37 20.18
N TYR A 356 1.02 22.21 20.98
CA TYR A 356 1.04 22.11 22.44
C TYR A 356 0.42 23.34 23.08
N PHE A 357 -0.34 23.14 24.16
CA PHE A 357 -0.97 24.23 24.92
C PHE A 357 -0.02 24.91 25.93
N THR A 358 1.25 25.11 25.53
CA THR A 358 2.31 25.71 26.37
C THR A 358 3.33 26.47 25.53
N TYR A 359 3.77 27.62 26.03
CA TYR A 359 4.68 28.53 25.35
C TYR A 359 6.14 28.02 25.24
N ASP A 360 6.55 27.00 26.02
CA ASP A 360 7.91 26.43 25.95
C ASP A 360 8.14 25.52 24.73
N ARG A 361 7.08 25.11 24.03
CA ARG A 361 7.16 24.17 22.89
C ARG A 361 6.46 24.69 21.63
N PRO A 362 6.79 25.89 21.14
CA PRO A 362 6.14 26.46 19.96
C PRO A 362 6.36 25.55 18.75
N ARG A 363 5.26 25.17 18.08
CA ARG A 363 5.24 24.13 17.05
C ARG A 363 3.95 24.11 16.26
N ILE A 364 4.06 23.97 14.94
CA ILE A 364 2.98 23.59 14.02
C ILE A 364 3.25 22.19 13.44
N CYS A 365 2.21 21.51 12.94
CA CYS A 365 2.35 20.22 12.23
C CYS A 365 1.09 19.95 11.40
N ALA A 366 1.24 19.65 10.11
CA ALA A 366 0.11 19.52 9.19
C ALA A 366 -0.94 18.47 9.62
N ILE A 367 -0.51 17.32 10.17
CA ILE A 367 -1.40 16.27 10.67
C ILE A 367 -2.23 16.79 11.85
N VAL A 368 -1.58 17.42 12.83
CA VAL A 368 -2.25 18.02 14.00
C VAL A 368 -3.21 19.12 13.55
N SER A 369 -2.82 19.94 12.59
CA SER A 369 -3.67 20.98 12.00
C SER A 369 -4.92 20.40 11.32
N VAL A 370 -4.84 19.24 10.66
CA VAL A 370 -6.03 18.54 10.15
C VAL A 370 -6.94 18.12 11.31
N ASN A 371 -6.42 17.47 12.36
CA ASN A 371 -7.23 17.03 13.48
C ASN A 371 -7.84 18.20 14.29
N MET A 372 -7.18 19.36 14.35
CA MET A 372 -7.79 20.59 14.86
C MET A 372 -8.96 21.05 13.98
N LEU A 373 -8.79 21.14 12.66
CA LEU A 373 -9.86 21.55 11.73
C LEU A 373 -11.07 20.59 11.76
N ARG A 374 -10.83 19.27 11.92
CA ARG A 374 -11.88 18.26 12.17
C ARG A 374 -12.66 18.51 13.46
N PHE A 375 -11.96 18.80 14.55
CA PHE A 375 -12.58 19.13 15.83
C PHE A 375 -13.40 20.43 15.77
N PHE A 376 -12.91 21.46 15.06
CA PHE A 376 -13.71 22.65 14.72
C PHE A 376 -14.95 22.28 13.90
N LEU A 377 -14.83 21.43 12.87
CA LEU A 377 -15.95 21.02 12.04
C LEU A 377 -17.04 20.26 12.82
N LYS A 378 -16.65 19.41 13.79
CA LYS A 378 -17.60 18.66 14.65
C LYS A 378 -18.28 19.56 15.70
N TYR A 379 -17.56 20.52 16.30
CA TYR A 379 -18.05 21.25 17.50
C TYR A 379 -18.23 22.77 17.37
N GLY A 380 -17.82 23.38 16.25
CA GLY A 380 -17.92 24.82 16.02
C GLY A 380 -19.34 25.37 15.84
N GLY A 381 -20.35 24.49 15.76
CA GLY A 381 -21.76 24.83 15.54
C GLY A 381 -22.13 25.02 14.08
N ASP A 382 -23.44 25.12 13.82
CA ASP A 382 -23.99 25.13 12.45
C ASP A 382 -23.68 26.42 11.68
N ASP A 383 -23.26 27.47 12.38
CA ASP A 383 -22.78 28.74 11.81
C ASP A 383 -21.32 28.67 11.31
N LEU A 384 -20.49 27.70 11.71
CA LEU A 384 -19.10 27.62 11.27
C LEU A 384 -18.98 27.37 9.75
N ASP A 385 -18.28 28.26 9.05
CA ASP A 385 -17.83 28.07 7.66
C ASP A 385 -16.30 28.09 7.60
N LEU A 386 -15.69 27.00 7.15
CA LEU A 386 -14.24 26.91 7.01
C LEU A 386 -13.69 27.81 5.90
N ASP A 387 -14.48 28.20 4.90
CA ASP A 387 -14.00 29.08 3.83
C ASP A 387 -13.88 30.56 4.29
N THR A 388 -14.73 31.01 5.22
CA THR A 388 -14.78 32.40 5.68
C THR A 388 -14.35 32.66 7.13
N ASP A 389 -14.25 31.67 8.03
CA ASP A 389 -13.83 31.93 9.43
C ASP A 389 -12.37 32.40 9.54
N PRO A 390 -12.11 33.65 9.98
CA PRO A 390 -10.76 34.22 10.02
C PRO A 390 -9.86 33.56 11.08
N ARG A 391 -10.42 32.89 12.10
CA ARG A 391 -9.67 32.14 13.11
C ARG A 391 -9.03 30.87 12.51
N LEU A 392 -9.63 30.34 11.44
CA LEU A 392 -9.23 29.08 10.83
C LEU A 392 -8.39 29.28 9.57
N ALA A 393 -8.54 30.42 8.90
CA ALA A 393 -7.95 30.72 7.59
C ALA A 393 -6.45 30.34 7.45
N ALA A 394 -5.58 30.75 8.38
CA ALA A 394 -4.15 30.44 8.30
C ALA A 394 -3.86 28.93 8.47
N THR A 395 -4.51 28.27 9.42
CA THR A 395 -4.35 26.83 9.69
C THR A 395 -4.92 25.96 8.55
N ARG A 396 -6.07 26.36 8.01
CA ARG A 396 -6.68 25.79 6.80
C ARG A 396 -5.76 25.93 5.59
N ASN A 397 -5.28 27.15 5.32
CA ASN A 397 -4.40 27.42 4.19
C ASN A 397 -3.09 26.63 4.32
N PHE A 398 -2.53 26.46 5.52
CA PHE A 398 -1.37 25.60 5.76
C PHE A 398 -1.65 24.14 5.41
N VAL A 399 -2.77 23.56 5.86
CA VAL A 399 -3.18 22.18 5.53
C VAL A 399 -3.41 22.00 4.03
N VAL A 400 -4.15 22.90 3.40
CA VAL A 400 -4.42 22.88 1.95
C VAL A 400 -3.11 22.98 1.16
N ASN A 401 -2.23 23.93 1.50
CA ASN A 401 -0.93 24.08 0.84
C ASN A 401 -0.02 22.87 1.04
N CYS A 402 -0.07 22.20 2.21
CA CYS A 402 0.68 20.97 2.44
C CYS A 402 0.23 19.82 1.52
N LEU A 403 -1.07 19.72 1.22
CA LEU A 403 -1.60 18.75 0.28
C LEU A 403 -1.33 19.16 -1.18
N VAL A 404 -1.70 20.39 -1.58
CA VAL A 404 -1.57 20.91 -2.94
C VAL A 404 -0.13 20.82 -3.46
N ASN A 405 0.84 21.17 -2.62
CA ASN A 405 2.26 21.17 -2.97
C ASN A 405 2.99 19.85 -2.60
N ASN A 406 2.26 18.81 -2.19
CA ASN A 406 2.82 17.52 -1.78
C ASN A 406 3.91 17.63 -0.68
N ALA A 407 3.79 18.59 0.23
CA ALA A 407 4.82 18.96 1.21
C ALA A 407 5.11 17.88 2.28
N VAL A 408 4.30 16.82 2.33
CA VAL A 408 4.35 15.75 3.35
C VAL A 408 4.79 14.40 2.74
N MET A 409 5.33 14.38 1.52
CA MET A 409 5.73 13.14 0.79
C MET A 409 6.75 12.23 1.48
N ASN A 410 7.43 12.72 2.53
CA ASN A 410 8.36 11.94 3.36
C ASN A 410 7.92 11.96 4.85
N GLY A 411 6.62 12.12 5.10
CA GLY A 411 6.08 12.40 6.43
C GLY A 411 6.50 13.78 6.97
N THR A 412 6.67 13.86 8.29
CA THR A 412 7.16 15.03 9.04
C THR A 412 8.15 14.60 10.12
N ARG A 413 8.70 15.55 10.90
CA ARG A 413 9.58 15.24 12.05
C ARG A 413 8.96 14.29 13.09
N HIS A 414 7.63 14.21 13.19
CA HIS A 414 6.92 13.43 14.21
C HIS A 414 5.95 12.39 13.65
N TYR A 415 5.69 12.40 12.34
CA TYR A 415 4.89 11.40 11.64
C TYR A 415 5.75 10.79 10.54
N THR A 416 6.03 9.49 10.60
CA THR A 416 7.04 8.84 9.75
C THR A 416 6.61 8.66 8.30
N THR A 417 5.32 8.78 8.00
CA THR A 417 4.74 8.41 6.69
C THR A 417 3.80 9.48 6.13
N THR A 418 3.66 9.49 4.81
CA THR A 418 2.72 10.34 4.07
C THR A 418 1.28 9.87 4.29
N GLU A 419 1.11 8.56 4.39
CA GLU A 419 -0.14 7.86 4.66
C GLU A 419 -0.82 8.35 5.95
N SER A 420 -0.04 8.76 6.96
CA SER A 420 -0.58 9.40 8.17
C SER A 420 -1.35 10.69 7.84
N PHE A 421 -0.81 11.54 6.96
CA PHE A 421 -1.45 12.79 6.54
C PHE A 421 -2.64 12.52 5.61
N LEU A 422 -2.49 11.57 4.67
CA LEU A 422 -3.56 11.19 3.74
C LEU A 422 -4.76 10.58 4.48
N TYR A 423 -4.54 9.75 5.49
CA TYR A 423 -5.60 9.20 6.35
C TYR A 423 -6.41 10.27 7.08
N PHE A 424 -5.74 11.17 7.82
CA PHE A 424 -6.46 12.20 8.55
C PHE A 424 -7.14 13.23 7.64
N VAL A 425 -6.56 13.56 6.47
CA VAL A 425 -7.21 14.49 5.53
C VAL A 425 -8.35 13.85 4.73
N SER A 426 -8.32 12.53 4.46
CA SER A 426 -9.49 11.80 3.97
C SER A 426 -10.64 11.81 4.98
N LEU A 427 -10.37 11.60 6.28
CA LEU A 427 -11.39 11.72 7.33
C LEU A 427 -11.99 13.13 7.37
N PHE A 428 -11.15 14.18 7.32
CA PHE A 428 -11.61 15.57 7.24
C PHE A 428 -12.45 15.85 6.00
N TYR A 429 -12.08 15.29 4.84
CA TYR A 429 -12.84 15.43 3.61
C TYR A 429 -14.20 14.71 3.66
N ALA A 430 -14.28 13.52 4.25
CA ALA A 430 -15.55 12.82 4.45
C ALA A 430 -16.49 13.60 5.41
N GLU A 431 -15.95 14.15 6.51
CA GLU A 431 -16.68 15.00 7.44
C GLU A 431 -17.16 16.31 6.80
N LEU A 432 -16.36 16.90 5.90
CA LEU A 432 -16.73 18.06 5.08
C LEU A 432 -17.86 17.73 4.10
N ARG A 433 -17.73 16.62 3.37
CA ARG A 433 -18.71 16.16 2.39
C ARG A 433 -20.08 15.93 3.02
N ALA A 434 -20.14 15.24 4.16
CA ALA A 434 -21.39 14.99 4.90
C ALA A 434 -22.09 16.27 5.38
N LYS A 435 -21.36 17.38 5.55
CA LYS A 435 -21.93 18.71 5.83
C LYS A 435 -22.26 19.51 4.55
N ALA A 436 -21.50 19.34 3.47
CA ALA A 436 -21.83 19.92 2.17
C ALA A 436 -23.13 19.33 1.59
N GLU A 437 -23.43 18.05 1.84
CA GLU A 437 -24.70 17.42 1.51
C GLU A 437 -25.91 18.06 2.25
N GLN A 438 -25.67 18.72 3.39
CA GLN A 438 -26.68 19.47 4.16
C GLN A 438 -26.75 20.95 3.77
N ASN A 439 -25.62 21.55 3.37
CA ASN A 439 -25.53 22.96 2.94
C ASN A 439 -24.46 23.13 1.83
N PRO A 440 -24.82 22.98 0.54
CA PRO A 440 -23.85 22.86 -0.56
C PRO A 440 -22.97 24.09 -0.84
N THR A 441 -23.34 25.28 -0.36
CA THR A 441 -22.53 26.49 -0.54
C THR A 441 -21.44 26.64 0.53
N LYS A 442 -21.51 25.88 1.62
CA LYS A 442 -20.68 26.05 2.81
C LYS A 442 -19.45 25.15 2.80
N ASN A 443 -18.27 25.69 3.10
CA ASN A 443 -16.99 25.00 2.96
C ASN A 443 -16.72 24.49 1.52
N ALA A 444 -17.40 25.03 0.51
CA ALA A 444 -17.42 24.48 -0.84
C ALA A 444 -16.04 24.53 -1.52
N ASN A 445 -15.26 25.60 -1.30
CA ASN A 445 -13.97 25.81 -1.94
C ASN A 445 -12.90 24.90 -1.32
N VAL A 446 -12.85 24.80 0.01
CA VAL A 446 -11.98 23.83 0.69
C VAL A 446 -12.36 22.39 0.32
N CYS A 447 -13.66 22.06 0.25
CA CYS A 447 -14.14 20.73 -0.14
C CYS A 447 -13.71 20.36 -1.57
N GLN A 448 -13.94 21.25 -2.55
CA GLN A 448 -13.55 21.04 -3.95
C GLN A 448 -12.02 20.90 -4.10
N THR A 449 -11.26 21.73 -3.38
CA THR A 449 -9.79 21.69 -3.42
C THR A 449 -9.25 20.39 -2.84
N LEU A 450 -9.77 19.95 -1.70
CA LEU A 450 -9.37 18.69 -1.07
C LEU A 450 -9.69 17.49 -1.96
N ASN A 451 -10.91 17.40 -2.51
CA ASN A 451 -11.35 16.32 -3.40
C ASN A 451 -10.29 15.99 -4.49
N ARG A 452 -9.94 16.99 -5.31
CA ARG A 452 -8.99 16.85 -6.43
C ARG A 452 -7.62 16.35 -5.98
N HIS A 453 -7.09 16.90 -4.89
CA HIS A 453 -5.72 16.62 -4.48
C HIS A 453 -5.60 15.35 -3.64
N ILE A 454 -6.59 15.01 -2.80
CA ILE A 454 -6.62 13.73 -2.08
C ILE A 454 -6.71 12.57 -3.07
N TYR A 455 -7.63 12.61 -4.04
CA TYR A 455 -7.73 11.58 -5.08
C TYR A 455 -6.39 11.34 -5.77
N ARG A 456 -5.73 12.41 -6.23
CA ARG A 456 -4.41 12.33 -6.86
C ARG A 456 -3.37 11.70 -5.94
N SER A 457 -3.23 12.16 -4.70
CA SER A 457 -2.22 11.65 -3.78
C SER A 457 -2.48 10.20 -3.33
N LEU A 458 -3.74 9.78 -3.20
CA LEU A 458 -4.12 8.41 -2.90
C LEU A 458 -3.82 7.47 -4.07
N VAL A 459 -4.28 7.78 -5.29
CA VAL A 459 -3.98 6.96 -6.48
C VAL A 459 -2.47 6.91 -6.74
N GLN A 460 -1.74 8.01 -6.53
CA GLN A 460 -0.27 8.04 -6.59
C GLN A 460 0.42 7.33 -5.42
N SER A 461 -0.29 6.79 -4.44
CA SER A 461 0.28 6.01 -3.33
C SER A 461 0.13 4.49 -3.48
N LEU A 462 -0.83 4.03 -4.29
CA LEU A 462 -1.07 2.60 -4.55
C LEU A 462 0.17 1.90 -5.13
N GLY A 463 0.38 0.64 -4.78
CA GLY A 463 1.52 -0.19 -5.19
C GLY A 463 2.86 0.19 -4.55
N LYS A 464 2.95 1.26 -3.76
CA LYS A 464 4.21 1.67 -3.13
C LYS A 464 4.48 0.89 -1.83
N PRO A 465 5.72 0.43 -1.58
CA PRO A 465 6.10 -0.18 -0.31
C PRO A 465 5.72 0.68 0.89
N ALA A 466 5.14 0.05 1.90
CA ALA A 466 4.70 0.68 3.15
C ALA A 466 5.00 -0.27 4.33
N ASN A 467 5.13 0.30 5.53
CA ASN A 467 5.06 -0.53 6.75
C ASN A 467 3.58 -0.89 7.05
N PRO A 468 3.28 -1.92 7.85
CA PRO A 468 1.91 -2.44 8.03
C PRO A 468 0.86 -1.39 8.38
N LEU A 469 1.16 -0.47 9.31
CA LEU A 469 0.24 0.59 9.71
C LEU A 469 0.08 1.64 8.61
N ALA A 470 1.15 1.95 7.87
CA ALA A 470 1.05 2.85 6.72
C ALA A 470 0.21 2.23 5.58
N LEU A 471 0.33 0.93 5.32
CA LEU A 471 -0.55 0.21 4.38
C LEU A 471 -2.01 0.32 4.82
N THR A 472 -2.32 -0.01 6.08
CA THR A 472 -3.70 0.14 6.59
C THR A 472 -4.20 1.59 6.54
N MET A 473 -3.37 2.58 6.87
CA MET A 473 -3.70 4.00 6.72
C MET A 473 -4.04 4.37 5.28
N ARG A 474 -3.28 3.87 4.30
CA ARG A 474 -3.55 4.09 2.87
C ARG A 474 -4.87 3.46 2.45
N VAL A 475 -5.06 2.17 2.71
CA VAL A 475 -6.28 1.44 2.35
C VAL A 475 -7.51 2.08 3.01
N ARG A 476 -7.40 2.46 4.30
CA ARG A 476 -8.50 3.14 4.99
C ARG A 476 -8.75 4.55 4.46
N ALA A 477 -7.71 5.31 4.11
CA ALA A 477 -7.86 6.61 3.47
C ALA A 477 -8.56 6.51 2.10
N CYS A 478 -8.30 5.43 1.35
CA CYS A 478 -8.96 5.09 0.10
C CYS A 478 -10.44 4.72 0.29
N GLN A 479 -10.76 3.84 1.26
CA GLN A 479 -12.16 3.52 1.61
C GLN A 479 -12.94 4.77 2.03
N VAL A 480 -12.42 5.56 2.97
CA VAL A 480 -13.06 6.77 3.50
C VAL A 480 -13.26 7.84 2.41
N PHE A 481 -12.40 7.87 1.40
CA PHE A 481 -12.53 8.79 0.26
C PHE A 481 -13.51 8.28 -0.81
N GLY A 482 -13.68 6.97 -0.97
CA GLY A 482 -14.44 6.35 -2.06
C GLY A 482 -13.59 6.08 -3.30
N ILE A 483 -12.37 5.56 -3.14
CA ILE A 483 -11.57 5.01 -4.26
C ILE A 483 -12.17 3.66 -4.70
N ASP A 484 -12.23 3.45 -6.02
CA ASP A 484 -12.76 2.26 -6.69
C ASP A 484 -12.13 0.96 -6.15
N ARG A 485 -12.97 -0.05 -5.82
CA ARG A 485 -12.54 -1.30 -5.16
C ARG A 485 -11.54 -2.10 -5.98
N ASP A 486 -11.68 -2.11 -7.30
CA ASP A 486 -10.79 -2.86 -8.19
C ASP A 486 -9.35 -2.32 -8.14
N LEU A 487 -9.18 -1.02 -7.90
CA LEU A 487 -7.87 -0.39 -7.70
C LEU A 487 -7.25 -0.74 -6.33
N LEU A 488 -8.06 -1.20 -5.37
CA LEU A 488 -7.62 -1.56 -4.01
C LEU A 488 -7.37 -3.06 -3.82
N LYS A 489 -7.75 -3.91 -4.77
CA LYS A 489 -7.61 -5.38 -4.66
C LYS A 489 -6.19 -5.80 -4.25
N TRP A 490 -5.16 -5.24 -4.89
CA TRP A 490 -3.77 -5.52 -4.53
C TRP A 490 -3.38 -5.09 -3.11
N GLU A 491 -3.83 -3.92 -2.66
CA GLU A 491 -3.52 -3.43 -1.30
C GLU A 491 -4.25 -4.24 -0.21
N MET A 492 -5.47 -4.71 -0.50
CA MET A 492 -6.23 -5.65 0.34
C MET A 492 -5.54 -7.04 0.38
N ASP A 493 -5.03 -7.49 -0.76
CA ASP A 493 -4.30 -8.74 -0.91
C ASP A 493 -2.98 -8.73 -0.13
N GLU A 494 -2.22 -7.62 -0.15
CA GLU A 494 -1.04 -7.40 0.72
C GLU A 494 -1.42 -7.25 2.20
N LEU A 495 -2.58 -6.66 2.51
CA LEU A 495 -3.03 -6.51 3.89
C LEU A 495 -3.32 -7.88 4.53
N LEU A 496 -4.05 -8.76 3.84
CA LEU A 496 -4.41 -10.10 4.35
C LEU A 496 -3.20 -11.03 4.53
N VAL A 497 -2.19 -10.85 3.68
CA VAL A 497 -0.88 -11.53 3.77
C VAL A 497 -0.15 -11.20 5.09
N LEU A 498 -0.31 -10.00 5.63
CA LEU A 498 0.43 -9.54 6.82
C LEU A 498 -0.11 -10.10 8.15
N GLN A 499 -1.31 -10.69 8.21
CA GLN A 499 -1.86 -11.20 9.46
C GLN A 499 -1.05 -12.39 10.01
N GLU A 500 -0.68 -12.30 11.28
CA GLU A 500 0.17 -13.25 12.01
C GLU A 500 -0.67 -14.38 12.65
N GLU A 501 -0.01 -15.40 13.21
CA GLU A 501 -0.71 -16.62 13.63
C GLU A 501 -1.78 -16.40 14.71
N ASP A 502 -1.58 -15.44 15.60
CA ASP A 502 -2.49 -15.05 16.68
C ASP A 502 -3.67 -14.16 16.21
N GLY A 503 -3.72 -13.81 14.92
CA GLY A 503 -4.74 -12.93 14.33
C GLY A 503 -4.39 -11.44 14.34
N GLY A 504 -3.29 -11.02 14.97
CA GLY A 504 -2.79 -9.66 14.94
C GLY A 504 -2.02 -9.32 13.65
N TRP A 505 -1.78 -8.02 13.42
CA TRP A 505 -0.87 -7.53 12.37
C TRP A 505 0.44 -7.00 12.99
N PRO A 506 1.60 -7.14 12.34
CA PRO A 506 2.88 -6.67 12.86
C PRO A 506 2.83 -5.16 13.10
N ALA A 507 3.49 -4.69 14.16
CA ALA A 507 3.45 -3.27 14.54
C ALA A 507 4.05 -2.37 13.45
N GLY A 508 3.19 -1.60 12.78
CA GLY A 508 3.65 -0.54 11.88
C GLY A 508 3.99 0.75 12.61
N TYR A 509 4.98 1.47 12.09
CA TYR A 509 5.53 2.68 12.68
C TYR A 509 4.98 3.93 11.98
N PHE A 510 4.30 4.80 12.73
CA PHE A 510 3.61 5.98 12.23
C PHE A 510 4.10 7.29 12.84
N CYS A 511 4.69 7.25 14.05
CA CYS A 511 5.16 8.41 14.79
C CYS A 511 6.68 8.37 15.01
N ARG A 512 7.29 9.51 15.35
CA ARG A 512 8.74 9.63 15.63
C ARG A 512 9.00 10.50 16.85
N ALA A 513 9.77 10.00 17.82
CA ALA A 513 10.18 10.77 18.99
C ALA A 513 11.20 11.84 18.59
N GLY A 514 10.74 13.09 18.47
CA GLY A 514 11.52 14.20 17.91
C GLY A 514 12.79 14.60 18.68
N ARG A 515 13.14 13.94 19.79
CA ARG A 515 14.42 14.11 20.52
C ARG A 515 15.44 13.02 20.19
N THR A 516 15.01 11.76 20.05
CA THR A 516 15.90 10.61 19.79
C THR A 516 15.97 10.25 18.31
N GLY A 517 14.91 10.53 17.54
CA GLY A 517 14.74 10.04 16.18
C GLY A 517 14.12 8.63 16.10
N ALA A 518 13.95 7.94 17.23
CA ALA A 518 13.36 6.61 17.29
C ALA A 518 11.89 6.62 16.88
N ASP A 519 11.49 5.59 16.14
CA ASP A 519 10.14 5.46 15.58
C ASP A 519 9.20 4.76 16.56
N ILE A 520 7.92 5.13 16.48
CA ILE A 520 6.83 4.70 17.35
C ILE A 520 5.79 4.00 16.49
N GLY A 521 5.43 2.79 16.89
CA GLY A 521 4.37 1.97 16.28
C GLY A 521 3.47 1.35 17.34
N SER A 522 2.37 0.74 16.92
CA SER A 522 1.51 -0.06 17.81
C SER A 522 0.90 -1.24 17.07
N ARG A 523 1.02 -2.43 17.65
CA ARG A 523 0.46 -3.67 17.10
C ARG A 523 -1.08 -3.68 17.20
N GLY A 524 -1.60 -3.18 18.32
CA GLY A 524 -3.03 -3.00 18.55
C GLY A 524 -3.67 -2.02 17.56
N PHE A 525 -3.05 -0.85 17.33
CA PHE A 525 -3.56 0.13 16.37
C PHE A 525 -3.51 -0.39 14.92
N THR A 526 -2.44 -1.09 14.55
CA THR A 526 -2.36 -1.74 13.21
C THR A 526 -3.47 -2.77 13.02
N THR A 527 -3.73 -3.60 14.03
CA THR A 527 -4.79 -4.62 13.97
C THR A 527 -6.19 -4.01 13.98
N ALA A 528 -6.44 -2.97 14.79
CA ALA A 528 -7.71 -2.24 14.82
C ALA A 528 -8.04 -1.58 13.46
N MET A 529 -7.02 -1.03 12.79
CA MET A 529 -7.16 -0.52 11.42
C MET A 529 -7.51 -1.66 10.44
N ALA A 530 -6.77 -2.77 10.47
CA ALA A 530 -7.03 -3.92 9.60
C ALA A 530 -8.43 -4.52 9.80
N TRP A 531 -8.87 -4.71 11.05
CA TRP A 531 -10.22 -5.17 11.40
C TRP A 531 -11.31 -4.25 10.86
N ARG A 532 -11.16 -2.92 11.00
CA ARG A 532 -12.17 -1.96 10.51
C ARG A 532 -12.18 -1.86 8.98
N ILE A 533 -11.02 -1.98 8.34
CA ILE A 533 -10.90 -2.09 6.88
C ILE A 533 -11.67 -3.32 6.37
N LEU A 534 -11.44 -4.49 6.98
CA LEU A 534 -12.05 -5.74 6.55
C LEU A 534 -13.57 -5.77 6.83
N LYS A 535 -14.04 -5.34 8.02
CA LYS A 535 -15.49 -5.28 8.31
C LYS A 535 -16.25 -4.33 7.40
N ASP A 536 -15.68 -3.18 7.06
CA ASP A 536 -16.31 -2.29 6.08
C ASP A 536 -16.13 -2.81 4.64
N TYR A 537 -15.11 -3.63 4.37
CA TYR A 537 -14.98 -4.33 3.08
C TYR A 537 -16.18 -5.26 2.84
N GLU A 538 -16.49 -6.16 3.78
CA GLU A 538 -17.63 -7.09 3.68
C GLU A 538 -19.00 -6.39 3.57
N ARG A 539 -19.17 -5.26 4.25
CA ARG A 539 -20.45 -4.54 4.33
C ARG A 539 -20.92 -4.03 2.97
N GLU A 540 -20.02 -3.49 2.16
CA GLU A 540 -20.38 -3.00 0.83
C GLU A 540 -20.59 -4.15 -0.16
N ASP A 541 -19.86 -5.27 -0.03
CA ASP A 541 -20.12 -6.49 -0.82
C ASP A 541 -21.52 -7.04 -0.51
N CYS A 542 -21.90 -7.07 0.77
CA CYS A 542 -23.27 -7.41 1.18
C CYS A 542 -24.29 -6.43 0.60
N ALA A 543 -24.02 -5.12 0.63
CA ALA A 543 -24.89 -4.10 0.04
C ALA A 543 -25.05 -4.29 -1.47
N PHE A 544 -23.99 -4.68 -2.18
CA PHE A 544 -24.02 -4.99 -3.61
C PHE A 544 -24.85 -6.25 -3.91
N VAL A 545 -24.71 -7.31 -3.10
CA VAL A 545 -25.55 -8.52 -3.21
C VAL A 545 -27.03 -8.23 -2.96
N PHE A 546 -27.36 -7.38 -1.98
CA PHE A 546 -28.75 -6.94 -1.76
C PHE A 546 -29.26 -6.00 -2.86
N SER A 547 -28.39 -5.18 -3.48
CA SER A 547 -28.72 -4.34 -4.64
C SER A 547 -29.20 -5.15 -5.86
N PHE A 548 -28.84 -6.44 -5.95
CA PHE A 548 -29.33 -7.36 -6.98
C PHE A 548 -30.53 -8.22 -6.54
N SER A 549 -31.16 -7.96 -5.39
CA SER A 549 -32.24 -8.78 -4.82
C SER A 549 -33.51 -7.96 -4.46
N PHE A 550 -34.19 -7.45 -5.49
CA PHE A 550 -35.48 -6.71 -5.44
C PHE A 550 -35.44 -5.34 -4.73
N SER A 551 -36.24 -4.34 -5.13
CA SER A 551 -37.55 -4.44 -5.78
C SER A 551 -37.78 -3.49 -6.94
N VAL A 552 -38.57 -3.95 -7.92
CA VAL A 552 -39.50 -3.07 -8.65
C VAL A 552 -40.58 -2.69 -7.63
N ASP A 553 -40.62 -1.43 -7.16
CA ASP A 553 -41.82 -0.73 -6.62
C ASP A 553 -41.49 0.65 -5.98
N THR A 554 -41.02 1.63 -6.79
CA THR A 554 -41.03 3.06 -6.37
C THR A 554 -41.36 4.01 -7.52
N LEU A 555 -42.34 3.65 -8.35
CA LEU A 555 -42.74 4.48 -9.50
C LEU A 555 -44.26 4.72 -9.55
N HIS A 556 -44.81 5.40 -8.54
CA HIS A 556 -46.03 6.21 -8.66
C HIS A 556 -46.22 7.16 -7.46
N CYS A 557 -45.89 8.44 -7.64
CA CYS A 557 -46.30 9.52 -6.74
C CYS A 557 -46.97 10.68 -7.52
N LEU A 558 -47.91 10.30 -8.39
CA LEU A 558 -48.83 11.18 -9.11
C LEU A 558 -50.15 10.41 -9.35
N GLY A 559 -51.29 11.07 -9.13
CA GLY A 559 -52.55 10.69 -9.82
C GLY A 559 -53.55 9.74 -9.12
N SER A 560 -54.08 10.13 -7.97
CA SER A 560 -55.55 10.15 -7.70
C SER A 560 -56.49 8.98 -8.11
N THR A 561 -57.15 8.41 -7.09
CA THR A 561 -58.56 7.89 -7.04
C THR A 561 -58.89 6.42 -7.40
N ILE A 562 -59.98 5.92 -6.77
CA ILE A 562 -60.80 4.71 -7.05
C ILE A 562 -60.34 3.36 -6.41
N ALA A 563 -60.70 3.23 -5.12
CA ALA A 563 -61.45 2.13 -4.50
C ALA A 563 -61.39 0.66 -5.00
N SER A 564 -60.92 -0.19 -4.08
CA SER A 564 -61.58 -1.43 -3.58
C SER A 564 -61.45 -2.77 -4.33
N ARG A 565 -61.44 -3.84 -3.50
CA ARG A 565 -61.62 -5.28 -3.82
C ARG A 565 -60.47 -5.99 -4.57
N ASP A 566 -60.20 -7.28 -4.37
CA ASP A 566 -60.67 -8.20 -3.31
C ASP A 566 -59.60 -9.27 -2.99
N GLN A 567 -59.88 -10.16 -2.04
CA GLN A 567 -58.99 -11.24 -1.57
C GLN A 567 -58.76 -12.34 -2.65
N SER A 568 -57.60 -13.02 -2.64
CA SER A 568 -57.48 -14.41 -2.12
C SER A 568 -56.24 -15.23 -2.56
N THR A 569 -55.89 -16.21 -1.71
CA THR A 569 -55.16 -17.48 -1.95
C THR A 569 -53.66 -17.51 -2.33
N THR A 570 -52.97 -18.36 -1.57
CA THR A 570 -51.56 -18.78 -1.69
C THR A 570 -51.39 -20.05 -2.53
N ALA A 571 -50.25 -20.21 -3.21
CA ALA A 571 -49.66 -21.54 -3.49
C ALA A 571 -48.13 -21.46 -3.70
N THR A 572 -47.39 -22.42 -3.16
CA THR A 572 -45.95 -22.62 -3.39
C THR A 572 -45.69 -23.62 -4.51
N GLY A 573 -44.68 -23.41 -5.36
CA GLY A 573 -44.25 -24.43 -6.32
C GLY A 573 -42.97 -24.07 -7.08
N ILE A 574 -41.89 -24.82 -6.85
CA ILE A 574 -40.66 -24.79 -7.67
C ILE A 574 -40.81 -25.82 -8.79
N MET A 575 -40.55 -25.45 -10.05
CA MET A 575 -40.22 -26.42 -11.10
C MET A 575 -39.46 -25.80 -12.29
N SER A 576 -38.74 -26.65 -13.03
CA SER A 576 -37.81 -26.27 -14.09
C SER A 576 -38.20 -26.81 -15.47
N ARG A 577 -38.01 -26.01 -16.53
CA ARG A 577 -37.74 -26.44 -17.93
C ARG A 577 -37.14 -25.25 -18.70
N THR A 578 -36.16 -25.32 -19.61
CA THR A 578 -35.85 -26.15 -20.81
C THR A 578 -36.82 -26.04 -22.00
N GLN A 579 -36.23 -25.77 -23.19
CA GLN A 579 -36.86 -25.46 -24.50
C GLN A 579 -37.59 -24.09 -24.48
N TRP A 580 -37.67 -23.31 -25.57
CA TRP A 580 -37.99 -23.65 -26.97
C TRP A 580 -36.96 -23.15 -28.02
N ASP A 581 -36.99 -23.80 -29.19
CA ASP A 581 -36.43 -23.31 -30.46
C ASP A 581 -37.46 -22.46 -31.24
N ASP A 582 -37.00 -21.52 -32.06
CA ASP A 582 -37.38 -21.47 -33.49
C ASP A 582 -36.42 -20.55 -34.28
N GLY A 583 -36.10 -20.91 -35.53
CA GLY A 583 -34.86 -20.46 -36.19
C GLY A 583 -34.98 -19.31 -37.21
N LEU A 584 -33.85 -19.01 -37.88
CA LEU A 584 -33.83 -18.69 -39.32
C LEU A 584 -32.46 -18.97 -39.98
N HIS A 585 -32.42 -18.92 -41.31
CA HIS A 585 -31.49 -19.65 -42.18
C HIS A 585 -30.02 -19.20 -42.26
N VAL A 586 -29.16 -20.18 -42.57
CA VAL A 586 -27.80 -20.02 -43.13
C VAL A 586 -27.87 -19.79 -44.65
N VAL A 587 -26.98 -18.94 -45.18
CA VAL A 587 -26.63 -18.90 -46.61
C VAL A 587 -25.13 -19.11 -46.75
N ASN A 588 -24.72 -19.88 -47.76
CA ASN A 588 -23.35 -20.33 -47.99
C ASN A 588 -22.86 -19.77 -49.33
N SER A 589 -21.62 -19.28 -49.42
CA SER A 589 -21.00 -18.92 -50.70
C SER A 589 -19.49 -19.13 -50.68
N ARG A 590 -19.03 -20.09 -51.48
CA ARG A 590 -17.65 -20.16 -51.99
C ARG A 590 -17.71 -19.87 -53.49
N ASP A 591 -16.81 -19.03 -53.98
CA ASP A 591 -16.08 -19.21 -55.24
C ASP A 591 -14.95 -18.16 -55.34
N ALA A 592 -13.94 -18.43 -56.17
CA ALA A 592 -12.68 -17.66 -56.24
C ALA A 592 -12.60 -16.77 -57.52
N PRO A 593 -11.50 -16.04 -57.77
CA PRO A 593 -10.31 -16.67 -58.38
C PRO A 593 -8.94 -16.13 -57.91
N GLU A 594 -7.87 -16.67 -58.50
CA GLU A 594 -6.45 -16.40 -58.21
C GLU A 594 -5.87 -15.14 -58.88
N ALA A 595 -4.71 -14.67 -58.38
CA ALA A 595 -3.79 -13.77 -59.09
C ALA A 595 -2.32 -14.02 -58.65
N VAL A 596 -1.33 -13.59 -59.45
CA VAL A 596 0.04 -14.15 -59.44
C VAL A 596 1.13 -13.17 -58.97
N LEU A 597 2.16 -13.76 -58.33
CA LEU A 597 3.56 -13.33 -58.07
C LEU A 597 4.19 -12.31 -59.06
N PRO A 598 5.23 -11.50 -58.69
CA PRO A 598 6.46 -12.01 -58.03
C PRO A 598 7.25 -11.10 -57.05
N GLY A 599 8.13 -11.74 -56.28
CA GLY A 599 8.92 -11.14 -55.19
C GLY A 599 10.25 -10.44 -55.51
N GLN A 600 10.94 -10.07 -54.43
CA GLN A 600 12.34 -9.64 -54.40
C GLN A 600 13.13 -10.41 -53.32
N ARG A 601 14.45 -10.18 -53.20
CA ARG A 601 15.42 -11.16 -52.66
C ARG A 601 16.55 -10.48 -51.86
N VAL A 602 17.01 -11.13 -50.77
CA VAL A 602 18.35 -10.98 -50.12
C VAL A 602 18.56 -9.63 -49.37
N PRO A 603 19.39 -9.52 -48.30
CA PRO A 603 20.44 -10.43 -47.78
C PRO A 603 20.28 -10.96 -46.33
N LYS A 604 21.24 -11.80 -45.92
CA LYS A 604 21.49 -12.23 -44.53
C LYS A 604 22.51 -11.31 -43.82
N GLU A 605 22.39 -11.20 -42.50
CA GLU A 605 23.50 -11.06 -41.51
C GLU A 605 24.39 -9.78 -41.58
N PRO A 606 25.19 -9.43 -40.55
CA PRO A 606 25.71 -10.26 -39.44
C PRO A 606 25.25 -9.88 -38.02
N ALA A 607 25.59 -10.75 -37.06
CA ALA A 607 25.40 -10.52 -35.63
C ALA A 607 26.37 -9.45 -35.08
N SER A 608 25.93 -8.72 -34.03
CA SER A 608 26.82 -7.95 -33.18
C SER A 608 26.34 -7.96 -31.72
N THR A 609 27.32 -8.10 -30.83
CA THR A 609 27.25 -8.15 -29.36
C THR A 609 26.23 -7.22 -28.70
N ILE A 610 25.29 -7.81 -27.95
CA ILE A 610 24.57 -7.11 -26.87
C ILE A 610 25.46 -7.13 -25.62
N ALA A 611 25.78 -5.96 -25.07
CA ALA A 611 26.45 -5.84 -23.78
C ALA A 611 25.43 -6.03 -22.64
N THR A 612 25.76 -6.88 -21.66
CA THR A 612 24.92 -7.14 -20.49
C THR A 612 24.91 -5.94 -19.54
N SER A 613 23.81 -5.19 -19.50
CA SER A 613 23.58 -4.17 -18.47
C SER A 613 23.29 -4.86 -17.13
N THR A 614 24.18 -4.69 -16.16
CA THR A 614 24.05 -5.28 -14.82
C THR A 614 23.25 -4.37 -13.90
N TYR A 615 22.03 -4.77 -13.54
CA TYR A 615 21.29 -4.13 -12.46
C TYR A 615 21.89 -4.52 -11.09
N PRO A 616 22.14 -3.56 -10.19
CA PRO A 616 22.67 -3.85 -8.85
C PRO A 616 21.57 -4.45 -7.96
N GLN A 617 21.75 -5.71 -7.54
CA GLN A 617 20.95 -6.31 -6.48
C GLN A 617 21.22 -5.62 -5.14
N TYR A 618 20.17 -5.37 -4.36
CA TYR A 618 20.27 -5.00 -2.95
C TYR A 618 19.53 -6.05 -2.10
N SER A 619 20.25 -6.63 -1.14
CA SER A 619 19.73 -7.74 -0.32
C SER A 619 18.74 -7.26 0.75
N PRO A 620 17.65 -8.00 1.03
CA PRO A 620 16.82 -7.76 2.20
C PRO A 620 17.58 -8.18 3.48
N LEU A 621 17.75 -7.26 4.42
CA LEU A 621 18.39 -7.53 5.71
C LEU A 621 17.37 -8.06 6.73
N VAL A 622 17.12 -9.37 6.69
CA VAL A 622 16.50 -10.11 7.80
C VAL A 622 17.35 -11.36 8.07
N GLN A 623 18.01 -11.41 9.23
CA GLN A 623 18.69 -12.62 9.71
C GLN A 623 17.82 -13.33 10.76
N PRO A 624 17.47 -14.62 10.57
CA PRO A 624 16.84 -15.41 11.61
C PRO A 624 17.87 -15.80 12.70
N TYR A 625 17.40 -15.87 13.95
CA TYR A 625 18.17 -16.49 15.03
C TYR A 625 18.25 -18.01 14.81
N SER A 626 19.44 -18.60 14.96
CA SER A 626 19.60 -20.05 15.05
C SER A 626 20.11 -20.44 16.44
N SER A 627 19.59 -21.56 16.98
CA SER A 627 19.96 -22.07 18.30
C SER A 627 20.60 -23.46 18.14
N GLY A 628 21.82 -23.58 18.68
CA GLY A 628 22.82 -24.57 18.23
C GLY A 628 22.62 -26.03 18.63
N GLN A 629 23.49 -26.87 18.06
CA GLN A 629 24.08 -28.06 18.67
C GLN A 629 25.55 -28.15 18.16
N GLN A 630 26.55 -28.37 19.03
CA GLN A 630 27.17 -29.66 19.41
C GLN A 630 27.82 -30.41 18.22
N ASP A 631 29.00 -31.03 18.33
CA ASP A 631 29.59 -31.64 19.54
C ASP A 631 31.13 -31.84 19.50
N GLN A 632 31.74 -32.22 20.65
CA GLN A 632 33.05 -32.92 20.85
C GLN A 632 34.38 -32.25 20.38
N GLU A 633 35.58 -32.45 20.97
CA GLU A 633 36.10 -32.92 22.30
C GLU A 633 37.47 -32.15 22.52
N GLN A 634 38.50 -32.43 23.34
CA GLN A 634 38.90 -33.54 24.23
C GLN A 634 39.76 -33.06 25.42
N ARG A 635 39.43 -33.52 26.66
CA ARG A 635 40.24 -33.52 27.93
C ARG A 635 40.80 -32.17 28.45
N GLY A 636 41.03 -31.98 29.76
CA GLY A 636 40.84 -32.87 30.91
C GLY A 636 40.97 -32.14 32.28
N HIS A 637 40.78 -32.86 33.38
CA HIS A 637 40.70 -32.32 34.75
C HIS A 637 42.03 -31.79 35.32
N PHE A 638 41.95 -30.83 36.25
CA PHE A 638 42.35 -31.02 37.67
C PHE A 638 41.80 -29.90 38.59
N LEU A 639 41.60 -30.20 39.88
CA LEU A 639 41.25 -29.22 40.94
C LEU A 639 42.37 -29.22 42.05
N PRO A 640 42.25 -28.60 43.25
CA PRO A 640 43.14 -27.47 43.57
C PRO A 640 43.88 -27.55 44.93
N ARG A 641 44.92 -26.73 45.17
CA ARG A 641 45.11 -26.00 46.47
C ARG A 641 46.35 -25.08 46.59
N SER A 642 46.13 -24.03 47.38
CA SER A 642 47.02 -23.27 48.29
C SER A 642 48.56 -23.43 48.26
N GLY A 643 49.24 -22.27 48.25
CA GLY A 643 50.60 -22.07 48.78
C GLY A 643 50.91 -20.57 48.85
N ALA A 644 51.55 -20.06 49.92
CA ALA A 644 51.74 -18.62 50.13
C ALA A 644 53.07 -18.25 50.81
N SER A 645 53.81 -17.31 50.22
CA SER A 645 54.78 -16.44 50.92
C SER A 645 55.35 -15.33 50.00
N SER A 646 55.06 -14.06 50.34
CA SER A 646 55.99 -12.89 50.43
C SER A 646 57.02 -12.54 49.31
N PRO A 647 57.51 -11.28 49.25
CA PRO A 647 56.81 -10.01 49.48
C PRO A 647 57.16 -8.87 48.47
N GLY A 648 56.29 -7.86 48.39
CA GLY A 648 56.70 -6.45 48.23
C GLY A 648 57.26 -5.95 46.88
N LEU A 649 56.39 -5.36 46.04
CA LEU A 649 56.73 -4.19 45.21
C LEU A 649 55.50 -3.28 45.07
N GLU A 650 55.71 -1.97 44.89
CA GLU A 650 54.64 -0.96 45.03
C GLU A 650 53.62 -0.91 43.87
N LYS A 651 52.38 -0.52 44.20
CA LYS A 651 51.27 -0.36 43.23
C LYS A 651 51.37 0.96 42.46
N ALA A 652 51.85 0.91 41.22
CA ALA A 652 51.64 2.00 40.26
C ALA A 652 50.18 2.04 39.76
N THR A 653 49.38 2.99 40.23
CA THR A 653 47.96 3.13 39.81
C THR A 653 47.83 3.57 38.34
N PRO A 654 46.98 2.94 37.51
CA PRO A 654 46.81 3.32 36.11
C PRO A 654 46.07 4.68 35.98
N LYS A 655 46.75 5.69 35.46
CA LYS A 655 46.15 7.01 35.18
C LYS A 655 45.08 6.88 34.08
N ARG A 656 43.83 7.20 34.42
CA ARG A 656 42.67 7.14 33.50
C ARG A 656 42.95 7.91 32.20
N ARG A 657 42.79 7.21 31.07
CA ARG A 657 42.85 7.77 29.71
C ARG A 657 41.45 8.18 29.25
N ILE A 658 41.35 9.10 28.29
CA ILE A 658 40.11 9.45 27.60
C ILE A 658 40.37 9.22 26.11
N CYS A 659 39.52 8.42 25.45
CA CYS A 659 39.69 8.00 24.05
C CYS A 659 41.12 7.52 23.72
N GLY A 660 41.69 6.64 24.57
CA GLY A 660 43.05 6.11 24.43
C GLY A 660 44.20 7.08 24.77
N LEU A 661 43.94 8.39 24.84
CA LEU A 661 44.92 9.45 25.08
C LEU A 661 45.08 9.80 26.56
N ARG A 662 46.24 10.38 26.93
CA ARG A 662 46.44 11.01 28.23
C ARG A 662 45.55 12.27 28.32
N ARG A 663 44.95 12.55 29.48
CA ARG A 663 44.02 13.68 29.68
C ARG A 663 44.56 15.04 29.19
N SER A 664 45.82 15.35 29.47
CA SER A 664 46.48 16.57 28.99
C SER A 664 46.54 16.65 27.46
N THR A 665 46.87 15.54 26.79
CA THR A 665 46.87 15.45 25.33
C THR A 665 45.47 15.68 24.76
N PHE A 666 44.45 15.01 25.29
CA PHE A 666 43.06 15.12 24.82
C PHE A 666 42.55 16.57 24.82
N PHE A 667 42.70 17.29 25.93
CA PHE A 667 42.26 18.69 26.01
C PHE A 667 43.07 19.62 25.09
N LEU A 668 44.36 19.33 24.87
CA LEU A 668 45.22 20.11 23.96
C LEU A 668 44.84 19.88 22.49
N THR A 669 44.42 18.67 22.11
CA THR A 669 43.85 18.40 20.77
C THR A 669 42.51 19.12 20.56
N VAL A 670 41.63 19.11 21.56
CA VAL A 670 40.34 19.84 21.50
C VAL A 670 40.56 21.35 21.38
N ALA A 671 41.52 21.91 22.12
CA ALA A 671 41.87 23.33 22.03
C ALA A 671 42.41 23.71 20.63
N LEU A 672 43.28 22.89 20.04
CA LEU A 672 43.78 23.10 18.67
C LEU A 672 42.67 23.05 17.62
N LEU A 673 41.72 22.12 17.75
CA LEU A 673 40.54 22.05 16.86
C LEU A 673 39.65 23.29 17.00
N ALA A 674 39.40 23.77 18.23
CA ALA A 674 38.63 24.99 18.45
C ALA A 674 39.31 26.23 17.82
N VAL A 675 40.63 26.36 17.95
CA VAL A 675 41.41 27.45 17.32
C VAL A 675 41.34 27.37 15.79
N MET A 676 41.43 26.18 15.19
CA MET A 676 41.30 26.01 13.74
C MET A 676 39.89 26.37 13.23
N VAL A 677 38.82 26.02 13.96
CA VAL A 677 37.45 26.43 13.61
C VAL A 677 37.28 27.95 13.71
N ILE A 678 37.78 28.58 14.76
CA ILE A 678 37.73 30.05 14.93
C ILE A 678 38.48 30.76 13.78
N ALA A 679 39.67 30.26 13.40
CA ALA A 679 40.43 30.80 12.29
C ALA A 679 39.71 30.66 10.94
N ALA A 680 39.09 29.51 10.67
CA ALA A 680 38.32 29.27 9.45
C ALA A 680 37.09 30.20 9.33
N VAL A 681 36.34 30.36 10.42
CA VAL A 681 35.17 31.27 10.46
C VAL A 681 35.60 32.73 10.31
N GLY A 682 36.69 33.15 10.96
CA GLY A 682 37.24 34.50 10.83
C GLY A 682 37.68 34.84 9.41
N GLY A 683 38.34 33.90 8.72
CA GLY A 683 38.73 34.07 7.31
C GLY A 683 37.54 34.19 6.36
N GLY A 684 36.52 33.34 6.54
CA GLY A 684 35.33 33.34 5.69
C GLY A 684 34.54 34.66 5.73
N VAL A 685 34.25 35.18 6.93
CA VAL A 685 33.45 36.39 7.10
C VAL A 685 34.18 37.65 6.59
N GLY A 686 35.50 37.73 6.77
CA GLY A 686 36.31 38.85 6.27
C GLY A 686 36.26 39.00 4.74
N GLY A 687 36.35 37.90 4.00
CA GLY A 687 36.32 37.91 2.53
C GLY A 687 34.99 38.42 1.96
N SER A 688 33.86 38.01 2.52
CA SER A 688 32.53 38.40 2.03
C SER A 688 32.21 39.88 2.18
N ILE A 689 32.83 40.58 3.14
CA ILE A 689 32.62 42.01 3.38
C ILE A 689 33.41 42.85 2.37
N ALA A 690 34.65 42.45 2.04
CA ALA A 690 35.47 43.15 1.05
C ALA A 690 34.82 43.18 -0.35
N VAL A 691 34.18 42.09 -0.76
CA VAL A 691 33.54 41.97 -2.08
C VAL A 691 32.32 42.91 -2.24
N LYS A 692 31.59 43.22 -1.16
CA LYS A 692 30.40 44.09 -1.23
C LYS A 692 30.72 45.57 -1.51
N ASN A 693 31.90 46.05 -1.13
CA ASN A 693 32.29 47.45 -1.31
C ASN A 693 32.90 47.75 -2.70
N ALA A 694 33.03 46.75 -3.58
CA ALA A 694 33.75 46.86 -4.85
C ALA A 694 32.87 47.04 -6.11
N LYS A 695 31.54 47.20 -5.97
CA LYS A 695 30.61 47.42 -7.10
C LYS A 695 29.61 48.54 -6.82
N SER A 696 30.07 49.79 -7.01
CA SER A 696 29.23 50.98 -6.99
C SER A 696 29.71 52.03 -8.00
N THR A 697 29.72 51.69 -9.28
CA THR A 697 30.01 52.63 -10.38
C THR A 697 29.16 52.30 -11.62
N THR A 698 28.78 53.34 -12.36
CA THR A 698 27.64 53.32 -13.31
C THR A 698 28.08 53.22 -14.77
N THR A 699 27.37 52.41 -15.57
CA THR A 699 27.33 52.55 -17.03
C THR A 699 25.95 52.16 -17.58
N ALA A 700 25.54 52.75 -18.72
CA ALA A 700 24.22 52.65 -19.32
C ALA A 700 24.05 51.39 -20.23
N PRO A 701 22.82 51.03 -20.69
CA PRO A 701 22.51 49.68 -21.11
C PRO A 701 22.79 49.36 -22.58
N SER A 702 23.13 48.09 -22.85
CA SER A 702 22.98 47.45 -24.15
C SER A 702 21.62 46.75 -24.23
N THR A 703 20.83 47.04 -25.27
CA THR A 703 19.52 46.41 -25.50
C THR A 703 19.65 44.92 -25.83
N THR A 704 18.96 44.08 -25.08
CA THR A 704 18.67 42.69 -25.47
C THR A 704 17.30 42.34 -24.91
N THR A 705 16.28 42.31 -25.77
CA THR A 705 14.88 42.08 -25.35
C THR A 705 14.65 40.60 -25.06
N ALA A 706 15.16 40.12 -23.94
CA ALA A 706 14.69 38.88 -23.34
C ALA A 706 13.28 39.13 -22.80
N SER A 707 12.27 38.80 -23.60
CA SER A 707 10.86 38.85 -23.20
C SER A 707 10.67 37.97 -21.96
N ILE A 708 10.41 38.59 -20.81
CA ILE A 708 10.08 37.85 -19.59
C ILE A 708 8.74 37.16 -19.84
N ILE A 709 8.78 35.84 -20.02
CA ILE A 709 7.57 35.01 -20.13
C ILE A 709 6.85 35.07 -18.79
N THR A 710 5.89 35.99 -18.72
CA THR A 710 5.11 36.24 -17.52
C THR A 710 3.95 35.24 -17.55
N VAL A 711 4.19 34.04 -17.05
CA VAL A 711 3.14 33.02 -16.91
C VAL A 711 2.07 33.57 -15.96
N PRO A 712 0.80 33.71 -16.38
CA PRO A 712 -0.27 34.14 -15.49
C PRO A 712 -0.42 33.14 -14.34
N THR A 713 -0.40 33.63 -13.11
CA THR A 713 -0.56 32.79 -11.91
C THR A 713 -2.02 32.51 -11.55
N GLU A 714 -2.96 33.14 -12.27
CA GLU A 714 -4.40 32.84 -12.26
C GLU A 714 -4.98 32.90 -13.68
N GLY A 715 -6.01 32.10 -13.94
CA GLY A 715 -6.76 32.08 -15.20
C GLY A 715 -6.40 30.95 -16.16
N VAL A 716 -7.34 30.63 -17.06
CA VAL A 716 -7.09 29.78 -18.24
C VAL A 716 -6.66 30.69 -19.39
N LEU A 717 -5.48 30.45 -19.96
CA LEU A 717 -5.09 31.07 -21.22
C LEU A 717 -5.91 30.46 -22.35
N ALA A 718 -6.73 31.26 -23.01
CA ALA A 718 -7.47 30.82 -24.19
C ALA A 718 -6.49 30.50 -25.33
N PHE A 719 -6.51 29.26 -25.81
CA PHE A 719 -5.72 28.84 -26.97
C PHE A 719 -6.40 29.33 -28.25
N ASP A 720 -5.84 30.37 -28.88
CA ASP A 720 -6.34 30.90 -30.15
C ASP A 720 -5.97 29.96 -31.32
N CYS A 721 -6.70 28.85 -31.40
CA CYS A 721 -6.53 27.86 -32.46
C CYS A 721 -6.79 28.47 -33.85
N ALA A 722 -7.65 29.49 -33.96
CA ALA A 722 -7.93 30.16 -35.24
C ALA A 722 -6.68 30.90 -35.76
N ALA A 723 -5.98 31.64 -34.89
CA ALA A 723 -4.70 32.25 -35.22
C ALA A 723 -3.65 31.19 -35.62
N VAL A 724 -3.52 30.11 -34.84
CA VAL A 724 -2.55 29.03 -35.11
C VAL A 724 -2.85 28.34 -36.45
N ALA A 725 -4.10 27.95 -36.72
CA ALA A 725 -4.50 27.34 -37.99
C ALA A 725 -4.29 28.29 -39.19
N SER A 726 -4.51 29.60 -39.00
CA SER A 726 -4.25 30.60 -40.05
C SER A 726 -2.76 30.78 -40.37
N SER A 727 -1.86 30.44 -39.44
CA SER A 727 -0.40 30.52 -39.65
C SER A 727 0.17 29.41 -40.56
N GLY A 728 -0.65 28.42 -40.92
CA GLY A 728 -0.30 27.36 -41.87
C GLY A 728 0.32 26.12 -41.23
N ARG A 729 1.07 25.36 -42.03
CA ARG A 729 1.62 24.05 -41.63
C ARG A 729 2.79 24.24 -40.67
N GLN A 730 2.64 23.81 -39.43
CA GLN A 730 3.66 23.90 -38.38
C GLN A 730 4.79 22.90 -38.68
N ILE A 731 6.05 23.33 -38.70
CA ILE A 731 7.18 22.45 -39.07
C ILE A 731 8.07 22.22 -37.85
N ILE A 732 8.15 20.97 -37.38
CA ILE A 732 9.12 20.54 -36.38
C ILE A 732 10.28 19.84 -37.07
N THR A 733 11.50 20.25 -36.76
CA THR A 733 12.73 19.60 -37.26
C THR A 733 13.48 18.96 -36.10
N LEU A 734 13.80 17.68 -36.24
CA LEU A 734 14.64 16.92 -35.31
C LEU A 734 15.86 16.39 -36.07
N ASP A 735 17.04 16.85 -35.67
CA ASP A 735 18.32 16.66 -36.35
C ASP A 735 18.26 17.10 -37.83
N SER A 736 18.13 16.16 -38.77
CA SER A 736 18.07 16.39 -40.22
C SER A 736 16.73 15.99 -40.86
N LEU A 737 15.71 15.73 -40.05
CA LEU A 737 14.38 15.31 -40.50
C LEU A 737 13.33 16.32 -40.04
N SER A 738 12.38 16.65 -40.93
CA SER A 738 11.34 17.66 -40.67
C SER A 738 9.95 17.08 -40.92
N TRP A 739 9.04 17.24 -39.95
CA TRP A 739 7.64 16.87 -40.07
C TRP A 739 6.77 18.13 -40.07
N GLY A 740 5.87 18.23 -41.04
CA GLY A 740 4.90 19.31 -41.13
C GLY A 740 3.52 18.86 -40.64
N PHE A 741 2.95 19.56 -39.67
CA PHE A 741 1.64 19.30 -39.08
C PHE A 741 0.61 20.32 -39.56
N GLY A 742 -0.52 19.85 -40.07
CA GLY A 742 -1.70 20.70 -40.28
C GLY A 742 -2.46 20.88 -38.97
N VAL A 743 -3.15 22.01 -38.80
CA VAL A 743 -3.92 22.31 -37.59
C VAL A 743 -5.38 22.54 -38.00
N SER A 744 -6.26 21.64 -37.57
CA SER A 744 -7.72 21.81 -37.67
C SER A 744 -8.27 22.00 -36.25
N CYS A 745 -9.05 23.06 -36.05
CA CYS A 745 -9.70 23.34 -34.78
C CYS A 745 -11.05 22.62 -34.70
N ASN A 746 -11.42 22.18 -33.49
CA ASN A 746 -12.74 21.63 -33.19
C ASN A 746 -13.14 20.44 -34.10
N GLN A 747 -12.15 19.61 -34.47
CA GLN A 747 -12.32 18.41 -35.26
C GLN A 747 -11.61 17.24 -34.59
N ASP A 748 -12.35 16.13 -34.42
CA ASP A 748 -11.81 14.86 -33.94
C ASP A 748 -11.37 13.99 -35.12
N PHE A 749 -10.24 13.29 -34.99
CA PHE A 749 -9.53 12.64 -36.10
C PHE A 749 -9.69 11.11 -36.07
N TRP A 750 -10.86 10.66 -36.50
CA TRP A 750 -11.23 9.25 -36.65
C TRP A 750 -10.45 8.56 -37.80
N GLY A 751 -9.21 8.15 -37.53
CA GLY A 751 -8.32 7.49 -38.48
C GLY A 751 -7.72 6.18 -37.95
N SER A 752 -7.23 5.33 -38.85
CA SER A 752 -6.53 4.08 -38.49
C SER A 752 -5.07 4.29 -38.06
N GLY A 753 -4.78 5.42 -37.40
CA GLY A 753 -3.46 5.78 -36.88
C GLY A 753 -3.22 5.23 -35.49
N ILE A 754 -1.98 5.36 -35.01
CA ILE A 754 -1.64 5.12 -33.62
C ILE A 754 -1.70 6.46 -32.90
N ASP A 755 -2.69 6.65 -32.02
CA ASP A 755 -2.72 7.78 -31.08
C ASP A 755 -1.45 7.79 -30.22
N VAL A 756 -0.89 8.98 -29.98
CA VAL A 756 0.26 9.13 -29.08
C VAL A 756 -0.25 8.98 -27.63
N ALA A 757 -0.17 7.76 -27.11
CA ALA A 757 -0.76 7.35 -25.84
C ALA A 757 -0.31 8.22 -24.64
N GLY A 758 -1.18 9.15 -24.23
CA GLY A 758 -1.17 9.78 -22.91
C GLY A 758 0.08 10.58 -22.53
N LEU A 759 0.52 11.52 -23.36
CA LEU A 759 1.65 12.41 -23.05
C LEU A 759 1.22 13.68 -22.27
N ILE A 760 2.09 14.16 -21.37
CA ILE A 760 1.90 15.46 -20.67
C ILE A 760 2.71 16.53 -21.42
N ALA A 761 2.01 17.38 -22.17
CA ALA A 761 2.55 18.58 -22.78
C ALA A 761 2.22 19.82 -21.92
N TYR A 762 3.12 20.78 -21.87
CA TYR A 762 2.92 22.09 -21.22
C TYR A 762 2.69 23.21 -22.24
N SER A 763 3.00 22.97 -23.51
CA SER A 763 2.69 23.84 -24.65
C SER A 763 2.17 23.05 -25.86
N PHE A 764 1.57 23.77 -26.81
CA PHE A 764 1.19 23.21 -28.12
C PHE A 764 2.42 22.75 -28.93
N GLU A 765 3.56 23.42 -28.76
CA GLU A 765 4.83 23.08 -29.41
C GLU A 765 5.41 21.76 -28.86
N ASP A 766 5.33 21.52 -27.55
CA ASP A 766 5.73 20.25 -26.91
C ASP A 766 4.97 19.05 -27.51
N CYS A 767 3.69 19.26 -27.82
CA CYS A 767 2.79 18.27 -28.37
C CYS A 767 3.21 17.88 -29.81
N LEU A 768 3.50 18.87 -30.65
CA LEU A 768 4.02 18.63 -32.01
C LEU A 768 5.42 18.00 -31.99
N HIS A 769 6.29 18.45 -31.07
CA HIS A 769 7.60 17.83 -30.84
C HIS A 769 7.47 16.35 -30.44
N SER A 770 6.46 15.99 -29.65
CA SER A 770 6.23 14.61 -29.23
C SER A 770 5.75 13.71 -30.38
N CYS A 771 4.90 14.23 -31.28
CA CYS A 771 4.52 13.48 -32.50
C CYS A 771 5.73 13.30 -33.44
N ALA A 772 6.52 14.35 -33.66
CA ALA A 772 7.75 14.29 -34.47
C ALA A 772 8.79 13.29 -33.89
N GLN A 773 8.98 13.30 -32.57
CA GLN A 773 9.88 12.38 -31.87
C GLN A 773 9.37 10.92 -31.97
N THR A 774 8.05 10.71 -31.90
CA THR A 774 7.43 9.39 -32.07
C THR A 774 7.65 8.86 -33.50
N ASN A 775 7.35 9.66 -34.53
CA ASN A 775 7.63 9.33 -35.93
C ASN A 775 9.11 9.00 -36.18
N ARG A 776 10.02 9.79 -35.61
CA ARG A 776 11.48 9.55 -35.67
C ARG A 776 11.86 8.18 -35.11
N ILE A 777 11.25 7.77 -33.99
CA ILE A 777 11.54 6.49 -33.31
C ILE A 777 10.94 5.31 -34.08
N THR A 778 9.68 5.42 -34.52
CA THR A 778 8.99 4.36 -35.28
C THR A 778 9.43 4.26 -36.74
N LYS A 779 10.16 5.27 -37.24
CA LYS A 779 10.50 5.47 -38.66
C LYS A 779 9.27 5.64 -39.56
N ASN A 780 8.14 6.09 -38.99
CA ASN A 780 6.93 6.38 -39.74
C ASN A 780 6.95 7.81 -40.28
N ASP A 781 6.39 8.02 -41.47
CA ASP A 781 6.17 9.34 -42.07
C ASP A 781 4.78 9.93 -41.74
N THR A 782 3.86 9.10 -41.22
CA THR A 782 2.46 9.46 -40.96
C THR A 782 2.08 9.49 -39.46
N CYS A 783 2.25 10.65 -38.81
CA CYS A 783 1.42 10.98 -37.63
C CYS A 783 0.00 11.29 -38.13
N VAL A 784 -1.02 10.54 -37.68
CA VAL A 784 -2.42 10.78 -38.02
C VAL A 784 -3.14 11.43 -36.84
N GLY A 785 -2.89 12.73 -36.66
CA GLY A 785 -3.50 13.56 -35.63
C GLY A 785 -2.81 13.51 -34.26
N VAL A 786 -3.10 14.53 -33.45
CA VAL A 786 -3.07 14.49 -31.99
C VAL A 786 -4.26 15.31 -31.52
N VAL A 787 -5.20 14.70 -30.80
CA VAL A 787 -6.44 15.38 -30.39
C VAL A 787 -6.19 16.16 -29.10
N THR A 788 -6.19 17.48 -29.20
CA THR A 788 -6.26 18.36 -28.03
C THR A 788 -7.72 18.56 -27.65
N SER A 789 -8.19 17.92 -26.58
CA SER A 789 -9.51 18.24 -26.00
C SER A 789 -9.54 19.69 -25.52
N ASP A 790 -10.66 20.38 -25.73
CA ASP A 790 -10.93 21.72 -25.18
C ASP A 790 -10.81 21.79 -23.64
N HIS A 791 -10.81 20.63 -22.98
CA HIS A 791 -10.66 20.48 -21.55
C HIS A 791 -9.18 20.47 -21.14
N PHE A 792 -8.61 21.65 -20.88
CA PHE A 792 -7.47 21.80 -19.95
C PHE A 792 -7.89 21.56 -18.47
N HIS A 793 -8.72 20.54 -18.28
CA HIS A 793 -9.26 20.05 -17.02
C HIS A 793 -9.09 18.54 -16.98
N LEU A 794 -8.45 18.04 -15.92
CA LEU A 794 -8.26 16.62 -15.68
C LEU A 794 -9.60 15.96 -15.32
N SER A 795 -10.34 15.52 -16.34
CA SER A 795 -11.59 14.79 -16.24
C SER A 795 -11.63 13.67 -17.26
N PHE A 796 -11.22 12.47 -16.85
CA PHE A 796 -11.43 11.25 -17.61
C PHE A 796 -12.91 10.87 -17.58
N ALA A 797 -13.65 11.17 -18.65
CA ALA A 797 -14.96 10.58 -18.87
C ALA A 797 -14.78 9.12 -19.32
N ARG A 798 -15.34 8.15 -18.58
CA ARG A 798 -15.43 6.76 -19.04
C ARG A 798 -16.46 6.68 -20.17
N VAL A 799 -16.09 6.16 -21.34
CA VAL A 799 -17.05 5.71 -22.36
C VAL A 799 -16.71 4.28 -22.75
N TRP A 800 -17.44 3.34 -22.15
CA TRP A 800 -17.48 1.92 -22.53
C TRP A 800 -18.88 1.40 -22.21
N ASP A 801 -19.82 1.58 -23.14
CA ASP A 801 -21.00 0.74 -23.25
C ASP A 801 -21.36 0.57 -24.74
N ASN A 802 -22.00 -0.55 -25.07
CA ASN A 802 -21.98 -1.12 -26.41
C ASN A 802 -23.36 -1.68 -26.81
N ARG A 803 -24.32 -0.77 -27.03
CA ARG A 803 -25.39 -0.79 -28.07
C ARG A 803 -26.45 0.31 -27.86
N ASN A 804 -26.88 0.92 -28.96
CA ASN A 804 -28.16 1.62 -29.15
C ASN A 804 -28.57 2.74 -28.16
N SER A 805 -28.34 3.99 -28.52
CA SER A 805 -29.41 4.84 -29.13
C SER A 805 -28.89 6.23 -29.52
N ASN A 806 -29.64 6.93 -30.38
CA ASN A 806 -29.30 8.28 -30.83
C ASN A 806 -29.52 9.30 -29.70
N HIS A 807 -28.58 10.21 -29.46
CA HIS A 807 -28.71 11.60 -29.94
C HIS A 807 -27.44 12.44 -29.64
N GLU A 808 -27.08 13.26 -30.63
CA GLU A 808 -26.28 14.50 -30.64
C GLU A 808 -25.42 14.89 -29.41
N LEU A 809 -24.11 14.99 -29.67
CA LEU A 809 -23.28 16.15 -29.32
C LEU A 809 -22.38 16.49 -30.53
#